data_AF-A0A4Q0PQJ2-F1
#
_entry.id   AF-A0A4Q0PQJ2-F1
#
_cell.length_a   1.000
_cell.length_b   1.000
_cell.length_c   1.000
_cell.angle_alpha   90.00
_cell.angle_beta   90.00
_cell.angle_gamma   90.00
#
_symmetry.space_group_name_H-M   'P 1'
#
loop_
_entity.id
_entity.type
_entity.pdbx_description
1 polymer ?
#
loop_
_entity_poly.entity_id
_entity_poly.type
_entity_poly.pdbx_seq_one_letter_code
_entity_poly.pdbx_strand_id
1 'polypeptide(L)'
;MLPILASSQLYIGEGSSTSYVYNKGEIVFVTQDVNLQGAPDQTGGNLYLREEGQLIQGDDSSQNEGDGIASLYQVNTQNKWDYHYWTSPVGDPGKSASGNGNTGNVDFYLSDDDNGGLYKTDALNTITAYPVSFTTNFNSSITNENEFSLSSYWLYKFVATTGYGNWQKITETNPLGAGEGFTMKGLGDGTSPSGIVPIDFRGRPNNGTINVTVANNNLTLVGNPYPSAMNLSFYLLSNSLATGTSLAGCLGTYPSSYTPTAIGENITGVAYFWESDPSIKSHYIRDYEGGYGTFSPEASCNSTGTYERPVFIEYDNEGEPVLDTDGNAVETGLYGSTTERHFTPVGQGFFVNGAKSGSVTAKNEFRIFIKETENPYSQFKSNESSKKKSSSSKTIPFSQKAGEFSLNEDGVIILSKFRIKTLVNKSYTRGLTAVMLDEATLGYDIAGDGNNVSELPSDINFLVSEGNDYPFLINLFPYDIDVALPLKISGASETNTYEMQVSELNFTPDKSIYLHDKQTDEYHDILNESYEFELEKGTYTDRFEIVFKDVKTLDVEEIEEVKRSFNIYQNNGRAELTVLNPLETELKEINVFDISGRLLVSKLNEGINSKVTIPSDAWSDGIYIVRVTTRENIEYSKKVSVKNQK
;
A
#
# COMPACT_ATOMS: atom_id res chain seq x y z
N MET A 1 7.31 -13.95 24.12
CA MET A 1 8.32 -14.59 25.00
C MET A 1 8.60 -15.96 24.39
N LEU A 2 9.61 -16.07 23.52
CA LEU A 2 9.98 -17.35 22.88
C LEU A 2 10.59 -18.27 23.95
N PRO A 3 10.20 -19.55 24.04
CA PRO A 3 10.87 -20.50 24.91
C PRO A 3 12.30 -20.75 24.41
N ILE A 4 13.17 -21.09 25.35
CA ILE A 4 14.62 -21.31 25.24
C ILE A 4 15.05 -21.80 23.84
N LEU A 5 15.75 -20.93 23.12
CA LEU A 5 16.43 -21.21 21.86
C LEU A 5 17.64 -22.11 22.13
N ALA A 6 17.57 -23.38 21.73
CA ALA A 6 18.79 -24.16 21.52
C ALA A 6 19.53 -23.55 20.33
N SER A 7 20.78 -23.14 20.53
CA SER A 7 21.69 -22.84 19.42
C SER A 7 22.22 -24.17 18.90
N SER A 8 21.67 -24.62 17.77
CA SER A 8 22.13 -25.84 17.11
C SER A 8 21.83 -25.80 15.60
N GLN A 9 22.73 -26.39 14.82
CA GLN A 9 22.45 -26.94 13.50
C GLN A 9 21.32 -28.00 13.59
N LEU A 10 20.54 -28.16 12.53
CA LEU A 10 19.56 -29.25 12.41
C LEU A 10 20.15 -30.36 11.54
N TYR A 11 20.37 -31.53 12.12
CA TYR A 11 20.80 -32.72 11.39
C TYR A 11 19.68 -33.77 11.43
N ILE A 12 19.19 -34.17 10.26
CA ILE A 12 18.26 -35.30 10.11
C ILE A 12 19.01 -36.39 9.35
N GLY A 13 19.42 -37.44 10.07
CA GLY A 13 20.22 -38.53 9.53
C GLY A 13 19.42 -39.52 8.69
N GLU A 14 20.10 -40.44 8.01
CA GLU A 14 19.47 -41.62 7.40
C GLU A 14 19.18 -42.67 8.50
N GLY A 15 17.94 -43.16 8.56
CA GLY A 15 17.53 -44.17 9.54
C GLY A 15 17.26 -45.52 8.89
N SER A 16 17.45 -46.62 9.62
CA SER A 16 17.13 -47.98 9.13
C SER A 16 15.63 -48.28 8.99
N SER A 17 14.74 -47.36 9.37
CA SER A 17 13.28 -47.51 9.27
C SER A 17 12.60 -46.24 8.75
N THR A 18 12.71 -45.13 9.49
CA THR A 18 12.18 -43.80 9.14
C THR A 18 12.95 -42.75 9.92
N SER A 19 13.45 -41.70 9.25
CA SER A 19 14.13 -40.59 9.92
C SER A 19 13.71 -39.26 9.30
N TYR A 20 12.57 -38.71 9.70
CA TYR A 20 12.09 -37.40 9.22
C TYR A 20 11.58 -36.55 10.38
N VAL A 21 11.54 -35.24 10.16
CA VAL A 21 10.84 -34.29 11.03
C VAL A 21 9.53 -33.91 10.35
N TYR A 22 8.42 -34.05 11.08
CA TYR A 22 7.10 -33.64 10.64
C TYR A 22 6.63 -32.45 11.49
N ASN A 23 6.62 -31.26 10.90
CA ASN A 23 6.13 -30.03 11.51
C ASN A 23 4.69 -29.77 11.06
N LYS A 24 3.80 -29.59 12.03
CA LYS A 24 2.38 -29.33 11.83
C LYS A 24 2.01 -27.95 12.38
N GLY A 25 1.99 -26.95 11.51
CA GLY A 25 1.52 -25.60 11.83
C GLY A 25 2.32 -24.88 12.91
N GLU A 26 3.58 -25.25 13.12
CA GLU A 26 4.46 -24.65 14.11
C GLU A 26 5.72 -24.07 13.45
N ILE A 27 6.50 -23.32 14.22
CA ILE A 27 7.83 -22.85 13.81
C ILE A 27 8.90 -23.90 14.14
N VAL A 28 9.73 -24.23 13.16
CA VAL A 28 11.04 -24.84 13.38
C VAL A 28 12.09 -23.75 13.21
N PHE A 29 12.75 -23.38 14.32
CA PHE A 29 13.81 -22.38 14.31
C PHE A 29 15.18 -23.05 14.43
N VAL A 30 16.09 -22.77 13.51
CA VAL A 30 17.44 -23.32 13.46
C VAL A 30 18.45 -22.17 13.44
N THR A 31 19.45 -22.18 14.31
CA THR A 31 20.40 -21.06 14.35
C THR A 31 21.45 -21.11 13.24
N GLN A 32 21.79 -22.30 12.74
CA GLN A 32 22.85 -22.52 11.76
C GLN A 32 22.32 -23.28 10.53
N ASP A 33 23.14 -24.16 9.94
CA ASP A 33 22.81 -24.98 8.79
C ASP A 33 21.79 -26.08 9.12
N VAL A 34 21.07 -26.46 8.07
CA VAL A 34 20.20 -27.63 8.02
C VAL A 34 20.88 -28.66 7.11
N ASN A 35 21.17 -29.83 7.67
CA ASN A 35 21.74 -30.97 6.98
C ASN A 35 20.72 -32.12 6.95
N LEU A 36 20.24 -32.43 5.75
CA LEU A 36 19.22 -33.46 5.48
C LEU A 36 19.90 -34.66 4.78
N GLN A 37 20.10 -35.76 5.50
CA GLN A 37 20.78 -36.95 4.98
C GLN A 37 19.81 -38.08 4.66
N GLY A 38 19.75 -38.47 3.39
CA GLY A 38 18.98 -39.62 2.93
C GLY A 38 18.46 -39.39 1.52
N ALA A 39 17.76 -40.38 1.00
CA ALA A 39 17.03 -40.21 -0.26
C ALA A 39 15.79 -39.31 -0.05
N PRO A 40 15.30 -38.65 -1.11
CA PRO A 40 14.05 -37.86 -1.13
C PRO A 40 12.78 -38.74 -1.00
N ASP A 41 12.84 -39.79 -0.19
CA ASP A 41 11.77 -40.75 0.04
C ASP A 41 11.14 -40.58 1.44
N GLN A 42 10.27 -41.51 1.84
CA GLN A 42 9.55 -41.41 3.11
C GLN A 42 10.38 -41.87 4.33
N THR A 43 11.59 -42.35 4.08
CA THR A 43 12.45 -43.01 5.08
C THR A 43 13.76 -42.27 5.33
N GLY A 44 14.21 -41.46 4.35
CA GLY A 44 15.37 -40.58 4.44
C GLY A 44 15.16 -39.35 5.31
N GLY A 45 16.27 -38.65 5.60
CA GLY A 45 16.42 -37.48 6.45
C GLY A 45 15.68 -36.23 6.02
N ASN A 46 14.35 -36.28 5.96
CA ASN A 46 13.54 -35.23 5.33
C ASN A 46 12.80 -34.35 6.34
N LEU A 47 12.41 -33.15 5.91
CA LEU A 47 11.64 -32.19 6.69
C LEU A 47 10.30 -31.92 6.00
N TYR A 48 9.19 -32.26 6.66
CA TYR A 48 7.83 -32.03 6.14
C TYR A 48 7.15 -30.91 6.91
N LEU A 49 6.82 -29.82 6.22
CA LEU A 49 6.10 -28.66 6.73
C LEU A 49 4.63 -28.73 6.28
N ARG A 50 3.70 -28.87 7.23
CA ARG A 50 2.26 -29.04 6.96
C ARG A 50 1.44 -28.05 7.78
N GLU A 51 0.22 -27.79 7.33
CA GLU A 51 -0.70 -26.83 7.97
C GLU A 51 -0.03 -25.48 8.25
N GLU A 52 0.69 -24.94 7.26
CA GLU A 52 1.44 -23.68 7.35
C GLU A 52 2.60 -23.68 8.37
N GLY A 53 3.15 -24.86 8.69
CA GLY A 53 4.42 -24.97 9.41
C GLY A 53 5.57 -24.32 8.63
N GLN A 54 6.54 -23.74 9.33
CA GLN A 54 7.61 -22.95 8.69
C GLN A 54 8.99 -23.28 9.26
N LEU A 55 10.01 -23.11 8.42
CA LEU A 55 11.42 -23.22 8.80
C LEU A 55 12.07 -21.83 8.75
N ILE A 56 12.53 -21.36 9.91
CA ILE A 56 13.28 -20.11 10.05
C ILE A 56 14.72 -20.43 10.44
N GLN A 57 15.66 -19.87 9.68
CA GLN A 57 17.09 -19.98 9.96
C GLN A 57 17.66 -18.61 10.34
N GLY A 58 18.54 -18.59 11.35
CA GLY A 58 19.05 -17.35 11.95
C GLY A 58 20.38 -16.83 11.39
N ASP A 59 21.24 -17.71 10.85
CA ASP A 59 22.59 -17.33 10.39
C ASP A 59 22.65 -17.24 8.86
N ASP A 60 22.96 -16.04 8.37
CA ASP A 60 23.09 -15.73 6.94
C ASP A 60 24.29 -16.42 6.27
N SER A 61 25.28 -16.85 7.04
CA SER A 61 26.49 -17.51 6.54
C SER A 61 26.36 -19.03 6.44
N SER A 62 25.34 -19.60 7.08
CA SER A 62 25.12 -21.04 7.12
C SER A 62 24.68 -21.58 5.76
N GLN A 63 25.29 -22.68 5.33
CA GLN A 63 24.97 -23.34 4.07
C GLN A 63 24.28 -24.66 4.34
N ASN A 64 23.04 -24.79 3.89
CA ASN A 64 22.30 -26.05 4.00
C ASN A 64 22.93 -27.11 3.08
N GLU A 65 22.90 -28.36 3.50
CA GLU A 65 23.59 -29.46 2.82
C GLU A 65 22.82 -30.79 2.89
N GLY A 66 23.33 -31.78 2.18
CA GLY A 66 22.76 -33.13 2.12
C GLY A 66 21.76 -33.33 0.98
N ASP A 67 21.39 -34.59 0.78
CA ASP A 67 20.57 -35.07 -0.35
C ASP A 67 19.08 -35.25 0.00
N GLY A 68 18.71 -35.08 1.28
CA GLY A 68 17.32 -35.05 1.72
C GLY A 68 16.65 -33.71 1.37
N ILE A 69 15.33 -33.67 1.53
CA ILE A 69 14.47 -32.56 1.10
C ILE A 69 13.67 -31.95 2.25
N ALA A 70 13.47 -30.63 2.17
CA ALA A 70 12.36 -29.96 2.80
C ALA A 70 11.15 -29.99 1.84
N SER A 71 9.97 -30.29 2.36
CA SER A 71 8.70 -30.34 1.65
C SER A 71 7.73 -29.35 2.30
N LEU A 72 7.18 -28.44 1.50
CA LEU A 72 6.20 -27.47 1.98
C LEU A 72 5.05 -27.31 1.00
N TYR A 73 3.85 -27.11 1.53
CA TYR A 73 2.66 -26.93 0.73
C TYR A 73 2.39 -25.44 0.52
N GLN A 74 2.06 -25.09 -0.72
CA GLN A 74 1.40 -23.84 -1.04
C GLN A 74 0.26 -24.12 -2.01
N VAL A 75 -0.83 -23.36 -1.89
CA VAL A 75 -2.07 -23.60 -2.61
C VAL A 75 -2.13 -22.68 -3.83
N ASN A 76 -2.43 -23.27 -4.99
CA ASN A 76 -2.68 -22.55 -6.23
C ASN A 76 -4.19 -22.41 -6.47
N THR A 77 -4.60 -21.54 -7.40
CA THR A 77 -6.02 -21.43 -7.75
C THR A 77 -6.49 -22.59 -8.60
N GLN A 78 -7.77 -22.94 -8.47
CA GLN A 78 -8.41 -23.83 -9.43
C GLN A 78 -8.87 -23.07 -10.68
N ASN A 79 -7.96 -22.39 -11.37
CA ASN A 79 -8.25 -21.71 -12.62
C ASN A 79 -7.06 -21.79 -13.57
N LYS A 80 -7.11 -22.67 -14.58
CA LYS A 80 -6.03 -22.86 -15.56
C LYS A 80 -5.77 -21.67 -16.49
N TRP A 81 -6.62 -20.65 -16.44
CA TRP A 81 -6.44 -19.39 -17.16
C TRP A 81 -5.84 -18.31 -16.27
N ASP A 82 -5.88 -18.44 -14.95
CA ASP A 82 -5.41 -17.40 -14.04
C ASP A 82 -3.90 -17.49 -13.81
N TYR A 83 -3.20 -16.35 -13.89
CA TYR A 83 -1.77 -16.27 -13.60
C TYR A 83 -1.51 -16.02 -12.12
N HIS A 84 -0.42 -16.64 -11.67
CA HIS A 84 0.18 -16.43 -10.35
C HIS A 84 1.66 -16.16 -10.50
N TYR A 85 2.15 -15.32 -9.59
CA TYR A 85 3.56 -15.07 -9.44
C TYR A 85 4.08 -15.82 -8.21
N TRP A 86 5.07 -16.66 -8.46
CA TRP A 86 5.65 -17.57 -7.51
C TRP A 86 7.13 -17.27 -7.31
N THR A 87 7.69 -17.72 -6.21
CA THR A 87 9.14 -17.85 -5.99
C THR A 87 9.39 -19.18 -5.30
N SER A 88 10.49 -19.85 -5.63
CA SER A 88 10.78 -21.13 -4.99
C SER A 88 11.41 -20.93 -3.60
N PRO A 89 10.87 -21.55 -2.54
CA PRO A 89 11.46 -21.56 -1.19
C PRO A 89 12.58 -22.60 -1.03
N VAL A 90 12.76 -23.45 -2.05
CA VAL A 90 13.72 -24.56 -2.10
C VAL A 90 14.48 -24.56 -3.43
N GLY A 91 15.70 -25.09 -3.43
CA GLY A 91 16.48 -25.39 -4.63
C GLY A 91 16.57 -26.89 -4.90
N ASP A 92 16.99 -27.28 -6.11
CA ASP A 92 17.22 -28.67 -6.49
C ASP A 92 18.65 -29.14 -6.15
N PRO A 93 18.85 -29.89 -5.05
CA PRO A 93 20.16 -30.47 -4.71
C PRO A 93 20.74 -31.37 -5.80
N GLY A 94 19.92 -32.07 -6.60
CA GLY A 94 20.36 -33.00 -7.65
C GLY A 94 21.01 -32.32 -8.85
N LYS A 95 20.77 -31.02 -9.04
CA LYS A 95 21.29 -30.21 -10.16
C LYS A 95 22.44 -29.28 -9.78
N SER A 96 22.93 -29.33 -8.54
CA SER A 96 24.14 -28.60 -8.15
C SER A 96 25.35 -29.04 -9.01
N ALA A 97 26.17 -28.07 -9.43
CA ALA A 97 27.27 -28.33 -10.35
C ALA A 97 28.30 -29.34 -9.80
N SER A 98 28.67 -30.31 -10.65
CA SER A 98 29.70 -31.35 -10.50
C SER A 98 30.55 -31.34 -9.21
N GLY A 99 30.24 -32.27 -8.32
CA GLY A 99 31.06 -32.62 -7.15
C GLY A 99 30.19 -32.69 -5.91
N ASN A 100 30.26 -33.78 -5.15
CA ASN A 100 29.49 -34.07 -3.93
C ASN A 100 29.77 -33.11 -2.74
N GLY A 101 29.91 -31.81 -2.98
CA GLY A 101 29.98 -30.75 -1.96
C GLY A 101 28.66 -29.99 -1.82
N ASN A 102 27.54 -30.64 -2.13
CA ASN A 102 26.21 -30.06 -2.34
C ASN A 102 25.76 -29.20 -1.14
N THR A 103 26.06 -27.90 -1.20
CA THR A 103 25.92 -26.92 -0.11
C THR A 103 25.33 -25.62 -0.64
N GLY A 104 24.57 -24.92 0.19
CA GLY A 104 24.01 -23.60 -0.11
C GLY A 104 22.82 -23.62 -1.06
N ASN A 105 22.40 -22.42 -1.47
CA ASN A 105 21.27 -22.22 -2.39
C ASN A 105 21.66 -22.66 -3.80
N VAL A 106 20.75 -23.37 -4.45
CA VAL A 106 20.92 -23.91 -5.80
C VAL A 106 19.70 -23.57 -6.62
N ASP A 107 19.88 -23.50 -7.94
CA ASP A 107 18.78 -23.17 -8.84
C ASP A 107 17.63 -24.18 -8.70
N PHE A 108 16.42 -23.69 -8.90
CA PHE A 108 15.23 -24.51 -8.92
C PHE A 108 14.94 -24.94 -10.37
N TYR A 109 14.76 -26.25 -10.54
CA TYR A 109 14.41 -26.86 -11.81
C TYR A 109 13.00 -27.43 -11.77
N LEU A 110 12.40 -27.50 -12.95
CA LEU A 110 11.09 -28.10 -13.17
C LEU A 110 11.32 -29.45 -13.86
N SER A 111 11.94 -30.39 -13.15
CA SER A 111 12.27 -31.74 -13.64
C SER A 111 11.62 -32.84 -12.82
N ASP A 112 11.60 -34.05 -13.38
CA ASP A 112 11.02 -35.28 -12.83
C ASP A 112 12.06 -36.17 -12.14
N ASP A 113 13.15 -35.61 -11.63
CA ASP A 113 14.33 -36.36 -11.20
C ASP A 113 14.47 -36.52 -9.67
N ASP A 114 13.33 -36.51 -8.98
CA ASP A 114 13.14 -36.84 -7.57
C ASP A 114 13.96 -36.02 -6.55
N ASN A 115 14.76 -35.02 -6.95
CA ASN A 115 15.63 -34.27 -6.02
C ASN A 115 15.54 -32.75 -6.09
N GLY A 116 14.39 -32.23 -6.54
CA GLY A 116 13.99 -30.83 -6.43
C GLY A 116 12.82 -30.57 -7.38
N GLY A 117 11.86 -29.72 -7.01
CA GLY A 117 10.77 -29.38 -7.93
C GLY A 117 9.39 -29.24 -7.29
N LEU A 118 8.38 -29.33 -8.16
CA LEU A 118 6.97 -29.32 -7.79
C LEU A 118 6.43 -30.75 -7.77
N TYR A 119 5.75 -31.10 -6.69
CA TYR A 119 5.19 -32.42 -6.45
C TYR A 119 3.68 -32.33 -6.23
N LYS A 120 2.97 -33.38 -6.64
CA LYS A 120 1.55 -33.58 -6.34
C LYS A 120 1.42 -34.42 -5.08
N THR A 121 0.66 -33.92 -4.12
CA THR A 121 0.48 -34.54 -2.81
C THR A 121 -0.44 -35.74 -2.87
N ASP A 122 -0.24 -36.70 -1.97
CA ASP A 122 -1.23 -37.74 -1.70
C ASP A 122 -2.20 -37.28 -0.58
N ALA A 123 -3.47 -37.11 -0.90
CA ALA A 123 -4.52 -36.74 0.03
C ALA A 123 -4.76 -37.78 1.13
N LEU A 124 -4.33 -39.03 0.93
CA LEU A 124 -4.38 -40.08 1.94
C LEU A 124 -3.12 -40.14 2.80
N ASN A 125 -2.04 -39.46 2.40
CA ASN A 125 -0.76 -39.48 3.10
C ASN A 125 -0.02 -38.14 2.96
N THR A 126 0.09 -37.43 4.07
CA THR A 126 0.71 -36.10 4.11
C THR A 126 2.22 -36.09 3.85
N ILE A 127 2.87 -37.23 3.68
CA ILE A 127 4.32 -37.36 3.42
C ILE A 127 4.59 -37.85 1.99
N THR A 128 3.75 -38.74 1.46
CA THR A 128 3.86 -39.22 0.07
C THR A 128 3.57 -38.08 -0.90
N ALA A 129 4.45 -37.89 -1.89
CA ALA A 129 4.15 -37.11 -3.08
C ALA A 129 4.90 -37.70 -4.27
N TYR A 130 4.49 -37.30 -5.45
CA TYR A 130 5.07 -37.73 -6.72
C TYR A 130 5.45 -36.49 -7.54
N PRO A 131 6.53 -36.52 -8.35
CA PRO A 131 6.85 -35.41 -9.23
C PRO A 131 5.64 -35.02 -10.09
N VAL A 132 5.39 -33.71 -10.21
CA VAL A 132 4.35 -33.23 -11.12
C VAL A 132 4.79 -33.51 -12.55
N SER A 133 3.88 -34.10 -13.34
CA SER A 133 4.10 -34.21 -14.77
C SER A 133 3.87 -32.85 -15.44
N PHE A 134 4.85 -32.39 -16.23
CA PHE A 134 4.70 -31.19 -17.04
C PHE A 134 4.21 -31.52 -18.45
N THR A 135 3.23 -30.76 -18.94
CA THR A 135 2.77 -30.82 -20.33
C THR A 135 3.18 -29.57 -21.09
N THR A 136 3.53 -29.73 -22.37
CA THR A 136 3.81 -28.59 -23.27
C THR A 136 2.54 -27.92 -23.80
N ASN A 137 1.37 -28.49 -23.52
CA ASN A 137 0.07 -27.90 -23.85
C ASN A 137 -0.21 -26.66 -22.99
N PHE A 138 -1.11 -25.80 -23.46
CA PHE A 138 -1.55 -24.62 -22.69
C PHE A 138 -2.29 -24.96 -21.40
N ASN A 139 -2.98 -26.09 -21.34
CA ASN A 139 -3.82 -26.42 -20.19
C ASN A 139 -3.10 -27.36 -19.23
N SER A 140 -3.13 -27.00 -17.94
CA SER A 140 -3.01 -27.99 -16.86
C SER A 140 -4.17 -29.00 -16.91
N SER A 141 -4.01 -30.15 -16.29
CA SER A 141 -5.11 -31.11 -16.08
C SER A 141 -5.23 -31.46 -14.61
N ILE A 142 -6.46 -31.54 -14.07
CA ILE A 142 -6.74 -32.18 -12.77
C ILE A 142 -7.66 -33.36 -13.03
N THR A 143 -7.26 -34.57 -12.61
CA THR A 143 -8.14 -35.74 -12.60
C THR A 143 -8.77 -35.95 -11.23
N ASN A 144 -8.00 -35.73 -10.16
CA ASN A 144 -8.43 -35.68 -8.77
C ASN A 144 -7.35 -34.96 -7.92
N GLU A 145 -7.58 -34.84 -6.62
CA GLU A 145 -6.66 -34.18 -5.66
C GLU A 145 -5.22 -34.75 -5.64
N ASN A 146 -5.02 -36.00 -6.09
CA ASN A 146 -3.71 -36.68 -6.11
C ASN A 146 -3.09 -36.75 -7.50
N GLU A 147 -3.82 -36.36 -8.54
CA GLU A 147 -3.43 -36.58 -9.94
C GLU A 147 -3.72 -35.34 -10.78
N PHE A 148 -2.69 -34.51 -10.95
CA PHE A 148 -2.71 -33.34 -11.82
C PHE A 148 -1.39 -33.16 -12.60
N SER A 149 -1.46 -32.37 -13.67
CA SER A 149 -0.30 -31.95 -14.48
C SER A 149 -0.27 -30.43 -14.61
N LEU A 150 0.95 -29.87 -14.69
CA LEU A 150 1.17 -28.43 -14.90
C LEU A 150 1.61 -28.15 -16.34
N SER A 151 1.24 -26.99 -16.85
CA SER A 151 1.70 -26.55 -18.18
C SER A 151 3.07 -25.88 -18.06
N SER A 152 4.08 -26.45 -18.73
CA SER A 152 5.40 -25.81 -18.89
C SER A 152 5.40 -24.69 -19.94
N TYR A 153 4.27 -24.47 -20.62
CA TYR A 153 4.13 -23.37 -21.56
C TYR A 153 4.16 -22.02 -20.84
N TRP A 154 3.60 -21.93 -19.63
CA TRP A 154 3.39 -20.67 -18.89
C TRP A 154 4.44 -20.35 -17.83
N LEU A 155 5.62 -20.97 -17.90
CA LEU A 155 6.68 -20.83 -16.91
C LEU A 155 7.74 -19.85 -17.40
N TYR A 156 7.65 -18.60 -16.93
CA TYR A 156 8.52 -17.50 -17.34
C TYR A 156 9.03 -16.74 -16.12
N LYS A 157 10.24 -16.17 -16.25
CA LYS A 157 10.82 -15.20 -15.32
C LYS A 157 11.01 -13.85 -15.99
N PHE A 158 11.17 -12.80 -15.19
CA PHE A 158 11.34 -11.43 -15.68
C PHE A 158 12.38 -10.73 -14.80
N VAL A 159 13.58 -10.50 -15.31
CA VAL A 159 14.70 -10.03 -14.48
C VAL A 159 15.35 -8.81 -15.13
N ALA A 160 15.31 -7.67 -14.44
CA ALA A 160 15.98 -6.43 -14.81
C ALA A 160 15.72 -6.02 -16.27
N THR A 161 14.46 -6.05 -16.71
CA THR A 161 14.05 -5.68 -18.06
C THR A 161 12.75 -4.86 -18.05
N THR A 162 12.24 -4.48 -19.22
CA THR A 162 10.99 -3.71 -19.39
C THR A 162 10.21 -4.24 -20.57
N GLY A 163 8.89 -4.03 -20.59
CA GLY A 163 8.04 -4.43 -21.71
C GLY A 163 7.73 -5.94 -21.76
N TYR A 164 6.52 -6.26 -22.21
CA TYR A 164 5.98 -7.62 -22.17
C TYR A 164 6.81 -8.63 -22.99
N GLY A 165 7.37 -8.24 -24.14
CA GLY A 165 8.15 -9.15 -24.99
C GLY A 165 9.42 -9.73 -24.36
N ASN A 166 9.84 -9.24 -23.19
CA ASN A 166 11.07 -9.63 -22.52
C ASN A 166 10.92 -10.72 -21.44
N TRP A 167 9.73 -11.32 -21.27
CA TRP A 167 9.55 -12.52 -20.45
C TRP A 167 10.47 -13.65 -20.95
N GLN A 168 11.25 -14.22 -20.03
CA GLN A 168 12.23 -15.27 -20.35
C GLN A 168 11.67 -16.62 -19.93
N LYS A 169 11.55 -17.56 -20.88
CA LYS A 169 11.05 -18.90 -20.59
C LYS A 169 12.02 -19.65 -19.68
N ILE A 170 11.49 -20.33 -18.67
CA ILE A 170 12.29 -21.21 -17.81
C ILE A 170 12.52 -22.54 -18.56
N THR A 171 13.78 -22.94 -18.66
CA THR A 171 14.22 -24.18 -19.33
C THR A 171 15.38 -24.81 -18.55
N GLU A 172 15.78 -26.03 -18.90
CA GLU A 172 16.95 -26.67 -18.30
C GLU A 172 18.24 -25.84 -18.45
N THR A 173 18.38 -25.08 -19.55
CA THR A 173 19.53 -24.20 -19.81
C THR A 173 19.31 -22.76 -19.33
N ASN A 174 18.11 -22.44 -18.83
CA ASN A 174 17.75 -21.15 -18.25
C ASN A 174 16.90 -21.39 -16.99
N PRO A 175 17.51 -21.96 -15.94
CA PRO A 175 16.79 -22.33 -14.72
C PRO A 175 16.39 -21.09 -13.90
N LEU A 176 15.62 -21.33 -12.84
CA LEU A 176 15.17 -20.29 -11.92
C LEU A 176 16.20 -20.14 -10.79
N GLY A 177 16.85 -18.99 -10.71
CA GLY A 177 17.74 -18.67 -9.60
C GLY A 177 16.98 -18.47 -8.29
N ALA A 178 17.64 -18.72 -7.16
CA ALA A 178 17.03 -18.44 -5.85
C ALA A 178 16.61 -16.96 -5.75
N GLY A 179 15.38 -16.70 -5.30
CA GLY A 179 14.80 -15.35 -5.20
C GLY A 179 14.22 -14.81 -6.50
N GLU A 180 14.58 -15.34 -7.68
CA GLU A 180 13.88 -15.01 -8.91
C GLU A 180 12.43 -15.50 -8.80
N GLY A 181 11.48 -14.64 -9.15
CA GLY A 181 10.09 -15.03 -9.26
C GLY A 181 9.75 -15.52 -10.67
N PHE A 182 8.64 -16.27 -10.78
CA PHE A 182 8.18 -16.86 -12.02
C PHE A 182 6.66 -16.90 -12.14
N THR A 183 6.17 -16.94 -13.36
CA THR A 183 4.76 -17.14 -13.67
C THR A 183 4.39 -18.61 -13.64
N MET A 184 3.20 -18.93 -13.14
CA MET A 184 2.56 -20.22 -13.33
C MET A 184 1.05 -20.03 -13.37
N LYS A 185 0.34 -20.80 -14.18
CA LYS A 185 -1.12 -20.77 -14.19
C LYS A 185 -1.71 -21.66 -13.10
N GLY A 186 -2.96 -21.39 -12.73
CA GLY A 186 -3.75 -22.25 -11.87
C GLY A 186 -4.01 -23.64 -12.48
N LEU A 187 -4.79 -24.44 -11.76
CA LEU A 187 -5.13 -25.82 -12.13
C LEU A 187 -6.62 -25.95 -12.49
N GLY A 188 -6.97 -26.76 -13.49
CA GLY A 188 -8.37 -27.15 -13.74
C GLY A 188 -9.31 -26.04 -14.26
N ASP A 189 -10.62 -26.33 -14.30
CA ASP A 189 -11.64 -25.51 -15.00
C ASP A 189 -12.46 -24.57 -14.08
N GLY A 190 -12.08 -24.42 -12.82
CA GLY A 190 -12.76 -23.50 -11.91
C GLY A 190 -12.61 -22.03 -12.36
N THR A 191 -13.54 -21.20 -11.92
CA THR A 191 -13.66 -19.78 -12.31
C THR A 191 -13.41 -18.85 -11.14
N SER A 192 -12.75 -19.37 -10.11
CA SER A 192 -12.58 -18.70 -8.83
C SER A 192 -11.26 -19.16 -8.24
N PRO A 193 -10.47 -18.27 -7.63
CA PRO A 193 -9.25 -18.58 -6.92
C PRO A 193 -9.32 -19.60 -5.76
N SER A 194 -10.22 -20.60 -5.74
CA SER A 194 -10.36 -21.54 -4.62
C SER A 194 -9.44 -22.75 -4.85
N GLY A 195 -8.27 -22.74 -4.22
CA GLY A 195 -7.39 -23.91 -4.27
C GLY A 195 -7.82 -25.00 -3.30
N ILE A 196 -8.01 -26.22 -3.80
CA ILE A 196 -8.17 -27.43 -2.96
C ILE A 196 -6.96 -28.37 -3.07
N VAL A 197 -6.09 -28.13 -4.06
CA VAL A 197 -4.96 -29.00 -4.37
C VAL A 197 -3.67 -28.25 -4.01
N PRO A 198 -2.98 -28.64 -2.93
CA PRO A 198 -1.68 -28.07 -2.59
C PRO A 198 -0.64 -28.52 -3.61
N ILE A 199 0.24 -27.59 -3.98
CA ILE A 199 1.49 -27.88 -4.67
C ILE A 199 2.56 -28.07 -3.61
N ASP A 200 3.27 -29.19 -3.67
CA ASP A 200 4.35 -29.51 -2.74
C ASP A 200 5.70 -29.11 -3.33
N PHE A 201 6.29 -28.05 -2.80
CA PHE A 201 7.64 -27.64 -3.14
C PHE A 201 8.62 -28.53 -2.36
N ARG A 202 9.40 -29.33 -3.09
CA ARG A 202 10.43 -30.20 -2.50
C ARG A 202 11.81 -29.82 -2.98
N GLY A 203 12.76 -29.80 -2.06
CA GLY A 203 14.17 -29.56 -2.38
C GLY A 203 14.96 -29.14 -1.15
N ARG A 204 16.19 -28.67 -1.34
CA ARG A 204 16.97 -28.09 -0.26
C ARG A 204 16.37 -26.74 0.15
N PRO A 205 16.08 -26.48 1.44
CA PRO A 205 15.58 -25.18 1.87
C PRO A 205 16.58 -24.08 1.59
N ASN A 206 16.12 -22.98 1.01
CA ASN A 206 16.96 -21.81 0.78
C ASN A 206 17.32 -21.12 2.11
N ASN A 207 18.59 -20.71 2.24
CA ASN A 207 19.12 -20.03 3.42
C ASN A 207 20.01 -18.83 3.10
N GLY A 208 20.08 -17.90 4.05
CA GLY A 208 21.03 -16.80 4.06
C GLY A 208 20.79 -15.79 2.97
N THR A 209 21.84 -15.04 2.62
CA THR A 209 21.73 -13.92 1.68
C THR A 209 21.48 -14.39 0.24
N ILE A 210 20.40 -13.90 -0.38
CA ILE A 210 20.01 -14.22 -1.77
C ILE A 210 19.89 -12.91 -2.54
N ASN A 211 20.55 -12.82 -3.69
CA ASN A 211 20.60 -11.61 -4.51
C ASN A 211 19.94 -11.85 -5.87
N VAL A 212 19.04 -10.95 -6.26
CA VAL A 212 18.45 -10.94 -7.61
C VAL A 212 18.79 -9.62 -8.29
N THR A 213 19.17 -9.69 -9.57
CA THR A 213 19.58 -8.51 -10.34
C THR A 213 18.43 -7.52 -10.52
N VAL A 214 18.74 -6.23 -10.37
CA VAL A 214 17.86 -5.10 -10.71
C VAL A 214 18.62 -4.07 -11.55
N ALA A 215 17.89 -3.32 -12.36
CA ALA A 215 18.43 -2.24 -13.18
C ALA A 215 17.54 -1.00 -13.09
N ASN A 216 18.14 0.18 -13.28
CA ASN A 216 17.43 1.46 -13.20
C ASN A 216 16.22 1.48 -14.14
N ASN A 217 15.04 1.82 -13.61
CA ASN A 217 13.75 1.87 -14.31
C ASN A 217 13.29 0.54 -14.95
N ASN A 218 13.90 -0.57 -14.56
CA ASN A 218 13.51 -1.90 -15.02
C ASN A 218 12.73 -2.63 -13.93
N LEU A 219 11.78 -3.45 -14.34
CA LEU A 219 11.06 -4.35 -13.46
C LEU A 219 11.85 -5.66 -13.29
N THR A 220 11.79 -6.21 -12.08
CA THR A 220 12.27 -7.55 -11.75
C THR A 220 11.18 -8.27 -10.96
N LEU A 221 10.78 -9.45 -11.43
CA LEU A 221 9.92 -10.37 -10.71
C LEU A 221 10.76 -11.11 -9.68
N VAL A 222 10.48 -10.85 -8.40
CA VAL A 222 11.12 -11.46 -7.24
C VAL A 222 10.06 -12.07 -6.34
N GLY A 223 10.43 -12.54 -5.16
CA GLY A 223 9.45 -12.92 -4.16
C GLY A 223 10.09 -13.41 -2.88
N ASN A 224 9.33 -14.15 -2.09
CA ASN A 224 9.83 -14.78 -0.87
C ASN A 224 10.60 -16.07 -1.19
N PRO A 225 11.94 -16.11 -1.05
CA PRO A 225 12.72 -17.28 -1.37
C PRO A 225 12.84 -18.27 -0.23
N TYR A 226 12.20 -18.03 0.93
CA TYR A 226 12.44 -18.81 2.14
C TYR A 226 11.26 -19.70 2.50
N PRO A 227 11.49 -20.85 3.18
CA PRO A 227 10.44 -21.74 3.68
C PRO A 227 9.75 -21.20 4.95
N SER A 228 9.54 -19.88 5.01
CA SER A 228 8.81 -19.15 6.05
C SER A 228 8.19 -17.88 5.46
N ALA A 229 7.25 -17.24 6.16
CA ALA A 229 6.84 -15.89 5.79
C ALA A 229 8.02 -14.90 5.93
N MET A 230 7.91 -13.76 5.26
CA MET A 230 8.89 -12.68 5.29
C MET A 230 8.18 -11.34 5.51
N ASN A 231 8.77 -10.47 6.32
CA ASN A 231 8.34 -9.07 6.46
C ASN A 231 8.67 -8.31 5.17
N LEU A 232 7.63 -8.06 4.36
CA LEU A 232 7.78 -7.40 3.07
C LEU A 232 8.22 -5.95 3.25
N SER A 233 7.66 -5.24 4.23
CA SER A 233 8.07 -3.87 4.51
C SER A 233 9.54 -3.77 4.89
N PHE A 234 10.05 -4.68 5.73
CA PHE A 234 11.46 -4.73 6.10
C PHE A 234 12.35 -5.04 4.89
N TYR A 235 11.95 -6.00 4.04
CA TYR A 235 12.64 -6.31 2.78
C TYR A 235 12.72 -5.10 1.84
N LEU A 236 11.60 -4.39 1.63
CA LEU A 236 11.52 -3.24 0.73
C LEU A 236 12.36 -2.06 1.23
N LEU A 237 12.25 -1.70 2.51
CA LEU A 237 13.03 -0.62 3.12
C LEU A 237 14.53 -0.93 3.12
N SER A 238 14.91 -2.16 3.44
CA SER A 238 16.31 -2.58 3.42
C SER A 238 16.95 -2.46 2.04
N ASN A 239 16.17 -2.60 0.96
CA ASN A 239 16.67 -2.54 -0.41
C ASN A 239 16.44 -1.20 -1.11
N SER A 240 15.91 -0.20 -0.40
CA SER A 240 15.59 1.12 -0.97
C SER A 240 16.24 2.28 -0.24
N LEU A 241 16.54 2.15 1.05
CA LEU A 241 17.19 3.21 1.82
C LEU A 241 18.72 3.21 1.70
N ALA A 242 19.34 4.36 1.98
CA ALA A 242 20.79 4.52 1.98
C ALA A 242 21.47 3.49 2.89
N THR A 243 22.59 2.92 2.43
CA THR A 243 23.33 1.89 3.17
C THR A 243 23.68 2.36 4.59
N GLY A 244 23.37 1.52 5.58
CA GLY A 244 23.63 1.82 6.99
C GLY A 244 22.50 2.59 7.70
N THR A 245 21.44 2.98 6.99
CA THR A 245 20.23 3.54 7.62
C THR A 245 19.66 2.53 8.61
N SER A 246 19.43 2.96 9.85
CA SER A 246 18.92 2.11 10.93
C SER A 246 17.50 1.66 10.62
N LEU A 247 17.26 0.35 10.71
CA LEU A 247 15.95 -0.30 10.60
C LEU A 247 15.54 -0.88 11.96
N ALA A 248 15.94 -0.21 13.03
CA ALA A 248 15.62 -0.60 14.39
C ALA A 248 14.10 -0.77 14.57
N GLY A 249 13.71 -1.87 15.21
CA GLY A 249 12.32 -2.14 15.52
C GLY A 249 11.58 -2.95 14.47
N CYS A 250 12.12 -3.14 13.25
CA CYS A 250 11.48 -3.99 12.25
C CYS A 250 11.26 -5.41 12.78
N LEU A 251 10.06 -5.95 12.62
CA LEU A 251 9.76 -7.33 13.00
C LEU A 251 10.51 -8.30 12.07
N GLY A 252 11.32 -9.18 12.65
CA GLY A 252 12.16 -10.13 11.93
C GLY A 252 12.97 -11.03 12.87
N THR A 253 13.94 -11.76 12.33
CA THR A 253 14.76 -12.72 13.09
C THR A 253 16.23 -12.30 13.16
N TYR A 254 16.58 -11.57 14.21
CA TYR A 254 17.95 -11.12 14.48
C TYR A 254 18.18 -11.01 16.01
N PRO A 255 19.44 -11.10 16.49
CA PRO A 255 19.71 -11.03 17.92
C PRO A 255 19.45 -9.63 18.47
N SER A 256 19.00 -9.53 19.72
CA SER A 256 18.67 -8.23 20.36
C SER A 256 19.84 -7.26 20.51
N SER A 257 21.08 -7.74 20.36
CA SER A 257 22.30 -6.92 20.34
C SER A 257 22.61 -6.32 18.97
N TYR A 258 21.89 -6.71 17.92
CA TYR A 258 22.09 -6.26 16.56
C TYR A 258 20.95 -5.32 16.15
N THR A 259 21.32 -4.18 15.60
CA THR A 259 20.38 -3.27 14.94
C THR A 259 20.48 -3.49 13.44
N PRO A 260 19.42 -3.96 12.77
CA PRO A 260 19.43 -4.12 11.33
C PRO A 260 19.59 -2.77 10.64
N THR A 261 20.25 -2.81 9.48
CA THR A 261 20.50 -1.62 8.67
C THR A 261 20.21 -1.87 7.21
N ALA A 262 19.75 -0.85 6.50
CA ALA A 262 19.52 -0.91 5.07
C ALA A 262 20.80 -1.28 4.29
N ILE A 263 20.60 -2.06 3.23
CA ILE A 263 21.63 -2.61 2.35
C ILE A 263 22.02 -1.56 1.30
N GLY A 264 21.05 -0.85 0.73
CA GLY A 264 21.30 0.24 -0.20
C GLY A 264 20.11 0.52 -1.11
N GLU A 265 20.16 1.66 -1.82
CA GLU A 265 19.07 2.18 -2.66
C GLU A 265 19.01 1.49 -4.02
N ASN A 266 18.67 0.21 -4.06
CA ASN A 266 18.67 -0.61 -5.29
C ASN A 266 17.30 -0.62 -5.97
N ILE A 267 16.21 -0.49 -5.21
CA ILE A 267 14.83 -0.44 -5.70
C ILE A 267 14.09 0.80 -5.15
N THR A 268 12.93 1.11 -5.71
CA THR A 268 12.08 2.23 -5.25
C THR A 268 11.45 1.99 -3.87
N GLY A 269 11.43 0.74 -3.40
CA GLY A 269 10.82 0.35 -2.12
C GLY A 269 9.32 0.07 -2.19
N VAL A 270 8.78 -0.12 -3.41
CA VAL A 270 7.37 -0.41 -3.70
C VAL A 270 7.25 -1.78 -4.37
N ALA A 271 6.23 -2.55 -4.04
CA ALA A 271 5.95 -3.87 -4.62
C ALA A 271 4.66 -3.88 -5.46
N TYR A 272 4.67 -4.60 -6.58
CA TYR A 272 3.51 -4.71 -7.48
C TYR A 272 3.00 -6.14 -7.61
N PHE A 273 1.69 -6.29 -7.55
CA PHE A 273 1.02 -7.58 -7.57
C PHE A 273 0.04 -7.64 -8.73
N TRP A 274 0.25 -8.60 -9.64
CA TRP A 274 -0.67 -8.82 -10.75
C TRP A 274 -1.97 -9.46 -10.27
N GLU A 275 -3.09 -8.89 -10.68
CA GLU A 275 -4.41 -9.49 -10.55
C GLU A 275 -5.14 -9.43 -11.89
N SER A 276 -6.03 -10.38 -12.12
CA SER A 276 -6.82 -10.48 -13.34
C SER A 276 -8.20 -11.03 -13.03
N ASP A 277 -9.19 -10.73 -13.88
CA ASP A 277 -10.53 -11.28 -13.74
C ASP A 277 -10.49 -12.81 -13.87
N PRO A 278 -10.84 -13.56 -12.81
CA PRO A 278 -10.86 -15.01 -12.86
C PRO A 278 -11.99 -15.58 -13.74
N SER A 279 -12.93 -14.76 -14.22
CA SER A 279 -14.02 -15.20 -15.11
C SER A 279 -13.55 -15.42 -16.55
N ILE A 280 -12.44 -14.79 -16.94
CA ILE A 280 -11.86 -14.86 -18.28
C ILE A 280 -11.21 -16.22 -18.53
N LYS A 281 -11.73 -16.96 -19.51
CA LYS A 281 -11.31 -18.32 -19.86
C LYS A 281 -10.45 -18.38 -21.11
N SER A 282 -9.40 -17.58 -21.16
CA SER A 282 -8.50 -17.51 -22.32
C SER A 282 -7.02 -17.61 -21.95
N HIS A 283 -6.23 -18.04 -22.94
CA HIS A 283 -4.78 -18.02 -22.87
C HIS A 283 -4.17 -16.91 -23.72
N TYR A 284 -4.98 -16.20 -24.51
CA TYR A 284 -4.51 -15.09 -25.34
C TYR A 284 -4.49 -13.82 -24.50
N ILE A 285 -3.35 -13.14 -24.48
CA ILE A 285 -3.18 -11.88 -23.73
C ILE A 285 -4.28 -10.87 -24.03
N ARG A 286 -4.73 -10.79 -25.29
CA ARG A 286 -5.77 -9.84 -25.69
C ARG A 286 -7.13 -10.08 -25.05
N ASP A 287 -7.37 -11.29 -24.58
CA ASP A 287 -8.61 -11.60 -23.90
C ASP A 287 -8.48 -11.38 -22.38
N TYR A 288 -7.28 -11.15 -21.84
CA TYR A 288 -7.09 -10.91 -20.41
C TYR A 288 -7.57 -9.53 -20.00
N GLU A 289 -8.19 -9.51 -18.84
CA GLU A 289 -8.62 -8.33 -18.13
C GLU A 289 -7.88 -8.31 -16.78
N GLY A 290 -7.03 -7.31 -16.54
CA GLY A 290 -6.19 -7.31 -15.35
C GLY A 290 -5.37 -6.04 -15.15
N GLY A 291 -4.56 -6.03 -14.09
CA GLY A 291 -3.68 -4.92 -13.75
C GLY A 291 -2.82 -5.17 -12.51
N TYR A 292 -2.01 -4.18 -12.15
CA TYR A 292 -1.09 -4.26 -11.01
C TYR A 292 -1.59 -3.46 -9.79
N GLY A 293 -1.74 -4.13 -8.66
CA GLY A 293 -1.89 -3.49 -7.37
C GLY A 293 -0.55 -3.00 -6.86
N THR A 294 -0.55 -1.91 -6.09
CA THR A 294 0.65 -1.20 -5.65
C THR A 294 0.71 -1.21 -4.12
N PHE A 295 1.76 -1.82 -3.56
CA PHE A 295 2.02 -1.83 -2.12
C PHE A 295 3.20 -0.93 -1.76
N SER A 296 2.96 -0.04 -0.80
CA SER A 296 4.01 0.74 -0.12
C SER A 296 4.07 0.37 1.38
N PRO A 297 5.28 0.25 1.95
CA PRO A 297 5.45 0.09 3.39
C PRO A 297 5.28 1.39 4.19
N GLU A 298 4.88 2.50 3.56
CA GLU A 298 4.68 3.80 4.23
C GLU A 298 5.93 4.29 4.97
N ALA A 299 7.11 4.11 4.34
CA ALA A 299 8.42 4.41 4.90
C ALA A 299 8.72 3.73 6.26
N SER A 300 7.90 2.75 6.69
CA SER A 300 7.98 2.13 8.01
C SER A 300 7.80 0.60 7.94
N CYS A 301 8.77 -0.13 8.48
CA CYS A 301 8.72 -1.59 8.53
C CYS A 301 7.79 -2.16 9.60
N ASN A 302 7.18 -1.27 10.40
CA ASN A 302 6.25 -1.60 11.46
C ASN A 302 4.86 -1.02 11.21
N SER A 303 4.63 -0.41 10.05
CA SER A 303 3.28 -0.04 9.62
C SER A 303 2.61 -1.20 8.90
N THR A 304 1.28 -1.25 8.94
CA THR A 304 0.47 -2.14 8.10
C THR A 304 0.72 -1.93 6.60
N GLY A 305 1.29 -0.77 6.22
CA GLY A 305 1.48 -0.35 4.84
C GLY A 305 0.17 0.05 4.16
N THR A 306 0.28 0.47 2.90
CA THR A 306 -0.87 0.80 2.04
C THR A 306 -0.82 0.00 0.76
N TYR A 307 -1.96 -0.59 0.40
CA TYR A 307 -2.17 -1.29 -0.86
C TYR A 307 -3.25 -0.58 -1.68
N GLU A 308 -2.88 -0.05 -2.83
CA GLU A 308 -3.81 0.39 -3.85
C GLU A 308 -4.15 -0.75 -4.81
N ARG A 309 -5.45 -0.96 -5.01
CA ARG A 309 -5.97 -2.05 -5.83
C ARG A 309 -5.71 -1.78 -7.32
N PRO A 310 -5.53 -2.83 -8.15
CA PRO A 310 -5.41 -2.66 -9.59
C PRO A 310 -6.72 -2.22 -10.26
N VAL A 311 -6.57 -1.48 -11.35
CA VAL A 311 -7.60 -1.24 -12.36
C VAL A 311 -7.46 -2.31 -13.45
N PHE A 312 -8.57 -2.91 -13.89
CA PHE A 312 -8.56 -3.99 -14.87
C PHE A 312 -8.86 -3.50 -16.29
N ILE A 313 -7.84 -3.60 -17.13
CA ILE A 313 -7.85 -3.23 -18.55
C ILE A 313 -7.68 -4.42 -19.48
N GLU A 314 -8.03 -4.23 -20.75
CA GLU A 314 -7.65 -5.09 -21.87
C GLU A 314 -6.26 -4.74 -22.43
N TYR A 315 -5.58 -5.73 -23.00
CA TYR A 315 -4.22 -5.60 -23.54
C TYR A 315 -4.12 -6.00 -25.01
N ASP A 316 -3.14 -5.48 -25.75
CA ASP A 316 -2.81 -5.95 -27.09
C ASP A 316 -1.80 -7.12 -27.06
N ASN A 317 -1.29 -7.57 -28.22
CA ASN A 317 -0.33 -8.68 -28.27
C ASN A 317 1.06 -8.29 -27.77
N GLU A 318 1.33 -7.00 -27.71
CA GLU A 318 2.55 -6.37 -27.23
C GLU A 318 2.48 -6.11 -25.71
N GLY A 319 1.33 -6.38 -25.08
CA GLY A 319 1.09 -6.20 -23.66
C GLY A 319 0.85 -4.75 -23.25
N GLU A 320 0.51 -3.91 -24.22
CA GLU A 320 0.12 -2.51 -24.00
C GLU A 320 -1.41 -2.39 -23.86
N PRO A 321 -1.93 -1.37 -23.17
CA PRO A 321 -3.37 -1.15 -23.04
C PRO A 321 -4.04 -1.02 -24.42
N VAL A 322 -5.13 -1.76 -24.65
CA VAL A 322 -5.99 -1.53 -25.82
C VAL A 322 -6.66 -0.17 -25.67
N LEU A 323 -6.61 0.66 -26.72
CA LEU A 323 -7.25 1.97 -26.72
C LEU A 323 -8.56 1.96 -27.52
N ASP A 324 -9.58 2.65 -27.02
CA ASP A 324 -10.82 2.95 -27.71
C ASP A 324 -10.63 3.99 -28.83
N THR A 325 -11.71 4.38 -29.50
CA THR A 325 -11.66 5.38 -30.59
C THR A 325 -11.25 6.78 -30.13
N ASP A 326 -11.39 7.07 -28.84
CA ASP A 326 -11.09 8.36 -28.24
C ASP A 326 -9.70 8.36 -27.56
N GLY A 327 -8.99 7.24 -27.61
CA GLY A 327 -7.64 7.06 -27.09
C GLY A 327 -7.57 6.70 -25.60
N ASN A 328 -8.68 6.32 -24.98
CA ASN A 328 -8.71 5.82 -23.60
C ASN A 328 -8.45 4.33 -23.57
N ALA A 329 -7.88 3.81 -22.48
CA ALA A 329 -7.81 2.37 -22.30
C ALA A 329 -9.21 1.74 -22.26
N VAL A 330 -9.34 0.53 -22.82
CA VAL A 330 -10.57 -0.25 -22.74
C VAL A 330 -10.63 -0.91 -21.37
N GLU A 331 -11.55 -0.40 -20.56
CA GLU A 331 -11.76 -0.77 -19.16
C GLU A 331 -12.96 -1.69 -19.00
N THR A 332 -12.90 -2.53 -17.99
CA THR A 332 -13.88 -3.62 -17.78
C THR A 332 -14.90 -3.29 -16.69
N GLY A 333 -14.66 -2.22 -15.93
CA GLY A 333 -15.43 -1.86 -14.74
C GLY A 333 -15.20 -2.79 -13.54
N LEU A 334 -14.29 -3.76 -13.66
CA LEU A 334 -13.86 -4.66 -12.60
C LEU A 334 -12.61 -4.11 -11.88
N TYR A 335 -12.37 -4.60 -10.67
CA TYR A 335 -11.22 -4.21 -9.85
C TYR A 335 -10.71 -5.40 -9.05
N GLY A 336 -9.42 -5.37 -8.73
CA GLY A 336 -8.78 -6.40 -7.90
C GLY A 336 -9.15 -6.32 -6.42
N SER A 337 -8.56 -7.24 -5.67
CA SER A 337 -8.70 -7.40 -4.23
C SER A 337 -8.19 -6.18 -3.44
N THR A 338 -8.60 -6.06 -2.18
CA THR A 338 -8.08 -5.10 -1.20
C THR A 338 -7.12 -5.79 -0.21
N THR A 339 -6.32 -6.74 -0.70
CA THR A 339 -5.43 -7.57 0.15
C THR A 339 -4.36 -6.70 0.81
N GLU A 340 -4.20 -6.84 2.12
CA GLU A 340 -3.13 -6.19 2.87
C GLU A 340 -1.82 -6.98 2.70
N ARG A 341 -0.69 -6.31 2.50
CA ARG A 341 0.58 -6.93 2.03
C ARG A 341 1.78 -6.66 2.95
N HIS A 342 1.56 -6.46 4.25
CA HIS A 342 2.66 -6.21 5.20
C HIS A 342 3.70 -7.36 5.22
N PHE A 343 3.22 -8.59 5.07
CA PHE A 343 4.04 -9.79 4.98
C PHE A 343 3.83 -10.47 3.62
N THR A 344 4.85 -11.19 3.18
CA THR A 344 4.77 -12.04 2.00
C THR A 344 4.81 -13.51 2.43
N PRO A 345 3.79 -14.33 2.09
CA PRO A 345 3.75 -15.73 2.46
C PRO A 345 4.80 -16.55 1.70
N VAL A 346 4.93 -17.82 2.07
CA VAL A 346 5.88 -18.73 1.44
C VAL A 346 5.58 -18.84 -0.05
N GLY A 347 6.59 -18.55 -0.87
CA GLY A 347 6.56 -18.70 -2.31
C GLY A 347 5.77 -17.63 -3.08
N GLN A 348 5.29 -16.56 -2.44
CA GLN A 348 4.64 -15.44 -3.15
C GLN A 348 5.64 -14.58 -3.91
N GLY A 349 5.39 -14.42 -5.21
CA GLY A 349 6.13 -13.51 -6.10
C GLY A 349 5.46 -12.14 -6.24
N PHE A 350 6.27 -11.11 -6.54
CA PHE A 350 5.85 -9.73 -6.79
C PHE A 350 6.91 -8.99 -7.61
N PHE A 351 6.51 -7.95 -8.32
CA PHE A 351 7.46 -7.09 -9.02
C PHE A 351 8.02 -6.01 -8.12
N VAL A 352 9.28 -5.65 -8.35
CA VAL A 352 9.93 -4.43 -7.85
C VAL A 352 10.50 -3.63 -9.01
N ASN A 353 10.57 -2.31 -8.85
CA ASN A 353 11.22 -1.42 -9.82
C ASN A 353 12.61 -1.03 -9.32
N GLY A 354 13.64 -1.18 -10.17
CA GLY A 354 15.01 -0.84 -9.83
C GLY A 354 15.24 0.68 -9.85
N ALA A 355 15.87 1.21 -8.80
CA ALA A 355 16.31 2.61 -8.71
C ALA A 355 17.73 2.81 -9.28
N LYS A 356 18.52 1.74 -9.37
CA LYS A 356 19.84 1.71 -10.01
C LYS A 356 20.22 0.28 -10.38
N SER A 357 21.30 0.12 -11.14
CA SER A 357 21.89 -1.19 -11.40
C SER A 357 22.50 -1.76 -10.12
N GLY A 358 22.12 -2.99 -9.78
CA GLY A 358 22.55 -3.64 -8.55
C GLY A 358 21.81 -4.95 -8.31
N SER A 359 21.57 -5.26 -7.04
CA SER A 359 20.76 -6.42 -6.65
C SER A 359 19.76 -6.04 -5.56
N VAL A 360 18.58 -6.62 -5.64
CA VAL A 360 17.66 -6.68 -4.51
C VAL A 360 17.98 -7.95 -3.72
N THR A 361 18.12 -7.79 -2.41
CA THR A 361 18.72 -8.79 -1.52
C THR A 361 17.72 -9.25 -0.48
N ALA A 362 17.47 -10.56 -0.41
CA ALA A 362 16.79 -11.20 0.72
C ALA A 362 17.84 -11.68 1.74
N LYS A 363 17.49 -11.58 3.03
CA LYS A 363 18.30 -12.07 4.16
C LYS A 363 17.43 -12.79 5.17
N ASN A 364 18.06 -13.62 6.01
CA ASN A 364 17.38 -14.32 7.08
C ASN A 364 16.71 -13.38 8.07
N GLU A 365 17.26 -12.19 8.31
CA GLU A 365 16.68 -11.22 9.25
C GLU A 365 15.25 -10.77 8.89
N PHE A 366 14.83 -10.90 7.63
CA PHE A 366 13.47 -10.56 7.20
C PHE A 366 12.43 -11.65 7.51
N ARG A 367 12.86 -12.86 7.88
CA ARG A 367 11.95 -13.99 8.11
C ARG A 367 11.12 -13.79 9.37
N ILE A 368 9.88 -14.26 9.31
CA ILE A 368 8.94 -14.23 10.44
C ILE A 368 8.00 -15.43 10.36
N PHE A 369 7.48 -15.87 11.50
CA PHE A 369 6.48 -16.93 11.54
C PHE A 369 5.08 -16.32 11.53
N ILE A 370 4.39 -16.42 10.38
CA ILE A 370 3.02 -15.94 10.20
C ILE A 370 2.26 -16.91 9.32
N LYS A 371 1.14 -17.42 9.82
CA LYS A 371 0.20 -18.22 9.06
C LYS A 371 -0.76 -17.33 8.27
N GLU A 372 -1.05 -17.72 7.03
CA GLU A 372 -2.01 -17.04 6.16
C GLU A 372 -3.44 -17.19 6.70
N THR A 373 -3.76 -18.33 7.34
CA THR A 373 -5.08 -18.55 7.94
C THR A 373 -5.37 -17.73 9.21
N GLU A 374 -4.34 -17.19 9.85
CA GLU A 374 -4.45 -16.47 11.12
C GLU A 374 -4.24 -14.96 11.00
N ASN A 375 -3.81 -14.45 9.83
CA ASN A 375 -3.39 -13.07 9.65
C ASN A 375 -3.85 -12.48 8.28
N PRO A 376 -4.50 -11.31 8.24
CA PRO A 376 -4.97 -10.71 6.98
C PRO A 376 -3.86 -10.10 6.11
N TYR A 377 -2.68 -9.88 6.67
CA TYR A 377 -1.54 -9.21 6.06
C TYR A 377 -0.56 -10.14 5.33
N SER A 378 -0.84 -11.45 5.28
CA SER A 378 -0.02 -12.47 4.61
C SER A 378 -0.94 -13.40 3.81
N GLN A 379 -1.26 -13.01 2.57
CA GLN A 379 -2.20 -13.79 1.74
C GLN A 379 -1.62 -14.11 0.37
N PHE A 380 -1.49 -15.40 0.07
CA PHE A 380 -1.33 -15.88 -1.29
C PHE A 380 -2.69 -15.80 -2.00
N LYS A 381 -2.68 -15.50 -3.30
CA LYS A 381 -3.89 -15.30 -4.10
C LYS A 381 -4.85 -16.49 -4.00
N SER A 382 -5.87 -16.36 -3.15
CA SER A 382 -6.89 -17.37 -2.90
C SER A 382 -8.27 -16.73 -2.71
N ASN A 383 -9.33 -17.44 -3.11
CA ASN A 383 -10.74 -16.99 -3.01
C ASN A 383 -11.38 -17.41 -1.70
N GLU A 384 -10.67 -18.21 -0.89
CA GLU A 384 -11.14 -18.42 0.46
C GLU A 384 -11.02 -17.07 1.15
N SER A 385 -12.18 -16.46 1.41
CA SER A 385 -12.32 -15.62 2.57
C SER A 385 -11.80 -16.48 3.72
N SER A 386 -10.52 -16.32 4.07
CA SER A 386 -9.97 -16.79 5.33
C SER A 386 -11.07 -16.44 6.32
N LYS A 387 -11.60 -17.46 7.01
CA LYS A 387 -12.62 -17.25 8.03
C LYS A 387 -12.04 -16.15 8.88
N LYS A 388 -12.50 -14.91 8.66
CA LYS A 388 -12.14 -13.80 9.50
C LYS A 388 -12.56 -14.37 10.83
N LYS A 389 -11.61 -14.69 11.71
CA LYS A 389 -11.92 -14.52 13.12
C LYS A 389 -12.49 -13.13 13.09
N SER A 390 -13.79 -13.04 13.34
CA SER A 390 -14.29 -11.78 13.82
C SER A 390 -13.47 -11.58 15.09
N SER A 391 -12.31 -10.93 14.97
CA SER A 391 -12.20 -9.73 15.72
C SER A 391 -13.48 -9.02 15.30
N SER A 392 -14.46 -9.08 16.20
CA SER A 392 -15.16 -7.86 16.44
C SER A 392 -14.04 -6.84 16.56
N SER A 393 -13.70 -6.18 15.45
CA SER A 393 -13.59 -4.74 15.50
C SER A 393 -14.89 -4.34 16.18
N LYS A 394 -14.85 -4.37 17.52
CA LYS A 394 -15.45 -3.30 18.27
C LYS A 394 -14.91 -2.12 17.50
N THR A 395 -15.78 -1.49 16.73
CA THR A 395 -15.56 -0.16 16.20
C THR A 395 -15.24 0.65 17.45
N ILE A 396 -13.97 0.66 17.86
CA ILE A 396 -13.43 1.64 18.75
C ILE A 396 -13.70 2.89 17.94
N PRO A 397 -14.60 3.78 18.40
CA PRO A 397 -14.86 5.02 17.68
C PRO A 397 -13.50 5.65 17.40
N PHE A 398 -13.25 6.08 16.16
CA PHE A 398 -12.00 6.75 15.80
C PHE A 398 -11.74 7.89 16.80
N SER A 399 -10.87 7.63 17.77
CA SER A 399 -10.30 8.67 18.63
C SER A 399 -9.05 9.27 18.00
N GLN A 400 -8.56 8.65 16.92
CA GLN A 400 -7.40 9.09 16.15
C GLN A 400 -7.76 10.36 15.38
N LYS A 401 -6.99 11.42 15.62
CA LYS A 401 -7.08 12.66 14.85
C LYS A 401 -6.19 12.59 13.61
N ALA A 402 -6.38 13.53 12.69
CA ALA A 402 -5.47 13.74 11.57
C ALA A 402 -4.02 13.89 12.07
N GLY A 403 -3.06 13.27 11.36
CA GLY A 403 -1.64 13.22 11.74
C GLY A 403 -1.30 12.17 12.80
N GLU A 404 -2.25 11.70 13.62
CA GLU A 404 -1.95 10.68 14.63
C GLU A 404 -1.84 9.26 14.03
N PHE A 405 -1.28 8.33 14.79
CA PHE A 405 -1.30 6.89 14.48
C PHE A 405 -1.94 6.08 15.62
N SER A 406 -2.37 4.86 15.30
CA SER A 406 -2.80 3.87 16.29
C SER A 406 -2.00 2.57 16.16
N LEU A 407 -2.20 1.64 17.08
CA LEU A 407 -1.59 0.30 17.03
C LEU A 407 -2.71 -0.75 16.92
N ASN A 408 -2.49 -1.77 16.09
CA ASN A 408 -3.37 -2.93 16.03
C ASN A 408 -3.10 -3.90 17.20
N GLU A 409 -3.85 -5.02 17.25
CA GLU A 409 -3.72 -6.03 18.32
C GLU A 409 -2.31 -6.66 18.41
N ASP A 410 -1.57 -6.67 17.30
CA ASP A 410 -0.21 -7.19 17.19
C ASP A 410 0.87 -6.13 17.42
N GLY A 411 0.49 -4.88 17.73
CA GLY A 411 1.41 -3.77 17.95
C GLY A 411 1.99 -3.16 16.66
N VAL A 412 1.36 -3.43 15.51
CA VAL A 412 1.70 -2.82 14.21
C VAL A 412 1.03 -1.45 14.11
N ILE A 413 1.78 -0.46 13.59
CA ILE A 413 1.35 0.92 13.40
C ILE A 413 0.28 1.00 12.30
N ILE A 414 -0.77 1.76 12.56
CA ILE A 414 -1.80 2.17 11.59
C ILE A 414 -1.74 3.69 11.48
N LEU A 415 -1.18 4.19 10.38
CA LEU A 415 -1.12 5.62 10.09
C LEU A 415 -2.49 6.17 9.68
N SER A 416 -2.72 7.46 9.99
CA SER A 416 -3.88 8.19 9.47
C SER A 416 -3.76 8.31 7.96
N LYS A 417 -4.84 7.98 7.24
CA LYS A 417 -4.90 8.04 5.78
C LYS A 417 -6.33 8.16 5.28
N PHE A 418 -6.46 8.69 4.08
CA PHE A 418 -7.73 8.73 3.35
C PHE A 418 -7.50 8.33 1.90
N ARG A 419 -8.52 7.70 1.32
CA ARG A 419 -8.54 7.24 -0.07
C ARG A 419 -9.54 8.05 -0.88
N ILE A 420 -9.06 8.70 -1.92
CA ILE A 420 -9.86 9.33 -2.95
C ILE A 420 -10.17 8.29 -4.02
N LYS A 421 -11.44 8.25 -4.41
CA LYS A 421 -11.96 7.49 -5.54
C LYS A 421 -12.33 8.48 -6.64
N THR A 422 -11.79 8.29 -7.83
CA THR A 422 -12.14 9.09 -9.01
C THR A 422 -12.69 8.20 -10.11
N LEU A 423 -13.92 8.45 -10.54
CA LEU A 423 -14.50 7.84 -11.74
C LEU A 423 -14.02 8.64 -12.96
N VAL A 424 -13.19 8.03 -13.78
CA VAL A 424 -12.60 8.63 -14.98
C VAL A 424 -13.40 8.20 -16.21
N ASN A 425 -13.84 9.17 -17.01
CA ASN A 425 -14.62 8.98 -18.24
C ASN A 425 -15.85 8.07 -18.08
N LYS A 426 -16.43 8.03 -16.87
CA LYS A 426 -17.56 7.14 -16.49
C LYS A 426 -17.28 5.66 -16.79
N SER A 427 -16.00 5.31 -16.88
CA SER A 427 -15.53 4.01 -17.38
C SER A 427 -14.90 3.20 -16.26
N TYR A 428 -13.90 3.76 -15.56
CA TYR A 428 -13.21 3.07 -14.48
C TYR A 428 -12.97 3.98 -13.27
N THR A 429 -12.61 3.34 -12.16
CA THR A 429 -12.27 4.03 -10.93
C THR A 429 -10.76 3.99 -10.68
N ARG A 430 -10.14 5.16 -10.52
CA ARG A 430 -8.79 5.29 -9.96
C ARG A 430 -8.86 5.54 -8.45
N GLY A 431 -8.05 4.80 -7.69
CA GLY A 431 -7.84 5.02 -6.25
C GLY A 431 -6.53 5.76 -6.02
N LEU A 432 -6.58 6.79 -5.16
CA LEU A 432 -5.42 7.52 -4.66
C LEU A 432 -5.47 7.52 -3.13
N THR A 433 -4.40 7.15 -2.45
CA THR A 433 -4.34 7.19 -0.98
C THR A 433 -3.28 8.15 -0.48
N ALA A 434 -3.70 9.12 0.32
CA ALA A 434 -2.83 10.05 1.00
C ALA A 434 -2.61 9.55 2.44
N VAL A 435 -1.35 9.38 2.84
CA VAL A 435 -0.94 8.82 4.14
C VAL A 435 -0.22 9.89 4.93
N MET A 436 -0.68 10.13 6.16
CA MET A 436 -0.11 11.12 7.06
C MET A 436 1.03 10.50 7.85
N LEU A 437 2.23 11.06 7.72
CA LEU A 437 3.42 10.68 8.46
C LEU A 437 4.23 11.93 8.80
N ASP A 438 4.46 12.19 10.09
CA ASP A 438 5.15 13.41 10.55
C ASP A 438 6.57 13.54 9.98
N GLU A 439 7.26 12.42 9.76
CA GLU A 439 8.61 12.38 9.18
C GLU A 439 8.66 12.45 7.65
N ALA A 440 7.51 12.43 6.97
CA ALA A 440 7.45 12.54 5.51
C ALA A 440 7.82 13.95 5.04
N THR A 441 8.10 14.07 3.75
CA THR A 441 8.33 15.35 3.08
C THR A 441 7.12 15.73 2.22
N LEU A 442 7.12 16.93 1.65
CA LEU A 442 6.21 17.28 0.54
C LEU A 442 6.81 16.91 -0.82
N GLY A 443 7.97 16.25 -0.81
CA GLY A 443 8.68 15.72 -1.96
C GLY A 443 8.55 14.19 -2.02
N TYR A 444 9.32 13.56 -2.91
CA TYR A 444 9.36 12.11 -3.02
C TYR A 444 10.05 11.45 -1.80
N ASP A 445 9.31 10.61 -1.09
CA ASP A 445 9.73 9.76 0.01
C ASP A 445 9.92 8.31 -0.45
N ILE A 446 11.18 7.86 -0.42
CA ILE A 446 11.59 6.50 -0.80
C ILE A 446 10.90 5.46 0.09
N ALA A 447 10.37 4.39 -0.52
CA ALA A 447 9.55 3.38 0.15
C ALA A 447 8.32 3.95 0.89
N GLY A 448 7.97 5.20 0.64
CA GLY A 448 6.75 5.86 1.09
C GLY A 448 5.80 5.99 -0.09
N ASP A 449 6.19 6.75 -1.10
CA ASP A 449 5.32 7.03 -2.22
C ASP A 449 5.26 5.87 -3.20
N GLY A 450 4.03 5.45 -3.51
CA GLY A 450 3.73 4.33 -4.39
C GLY A 450 3.57 4.80 -5.82
N ASN A 451 4.58 4.64 -6.66
CA ASN A 451 4.49 5.01 -8.07
C ASN A 451 3.49 4.13 -8.84
N ASN A 452 2.75 4.74 -9.77
CA ASN A 452 1.83 4.03 -10.65
C ASN A 452 2.59 3.41 -11.82
N VAL A 453 2.65 2.08 -11.90
CA VAL A 453 3.26 1.36 -13.04
C VAL A 453 2.24 1.00 -14.12
N SER A 454 0.99 1.44 -13.96
CA SER A 454 -0.13 1.19 -14.87
C SER A 454 -0.93 2.47 -15.09
N GLU A 455 -0.21 3.58 -15.32
CA GLU A 455 -0.80 4.87 -15.71
C GLU A 455 -1.52 4.71 -17.05
N LEU A 456 -2.74 5.25 -17.12
CA LEU A 456 -3.58 5.20 -18.31
C LEU A 456 -3.57 6.54 -19.06
N PRO A 457 -3.96 6.58 -20.35
CA PRO A 457 -3.95 7.81 -21.14
C PRO A 457 -4.82 8.94 -20.58
N SER A 458 -5.99 8.57 -20.03
CA SER A 458 -6.84 9.45 -19.23
C SER A 458 -6.81 8.95 -17.79
N ASP A 459 -6.20 9.69 -16.88
CA ASP A 459 -5.93 9.23 -15.50
C ASP A 459 -5.68 10.39 -14.53
N ILE A 460 -5.69 10.07 -13.24
CA ILE A 460 -5.42 10.98 -12.13
C ILE A 460 -4.42 10.37 -11.17
N ASN A 461 -3.40 11.13 -10.80
CA ASN A 461 -2.32 10.68 -9.92
C ASN A 461 -1.92 11.82 -8.97
N PHE A 462 -1.30 11.49 -7.84
CA PHE A 462 -0.55 12.50 -7.08
C PHE A 462 0.68 12.94 -7.87
N LEU A 463 1.03 14.21 -7.72
CA LEU A 463 2.27 14.80 -8.20
C LEU A 463 3.13 15.14 -6.98
N VAL A 464 4.14 14.31 -6.73
CA VAL A 464 4.88 14.30 -5.45
C VAL A 464 6.18 15.10 -5.51
N SER A 465 6.70 15.43 -6.71
CA SER A 465 7.91 16.26 -6.83
C SER A 465 7.75 17.29 -7.94
N GLU A 466 8.12 18.54 -7.62
CA GLU A 466 8.17 19.60 -8.62
C GLU A 466 9.17 19.26 -9.74
N GLY A 467 8.75 19.48 -10.99
CA GLY A 467 9.56 19.23 -12.19
C GLY A 467 9.68 17.76 -12.61
N ASN A 468 8.92 16.86 -11.98
CA ASN A 468 8.86 15.46 -12.38
C ASN A 468 7.42 14.94 -12.43
N ASP A 469 6.94 14.65 -13.64
CA ASP A 469 5.57 14.21 -13.89
C ASP A 469 5.36 12.70 -13.64
N TYR A 470 6.18 12.07 -12.78
CA TYR A 470 5.98 10.67 -12.42
C TYR A 470 4.63 10.49 -11.70
N PRO A 471 3.81 9.51 -12.12
CA PRO A 471 2.51 9.26 -11.51
C PRO A 471 2.65 8.49 -10.20
N PHE A 472 1.95 8.93 -9.14
CA PHE A 472 1.88 8.24 -7.85
C PHE A 472 0.43 7.94 -7.43
N LEU A 473 0.20 6.73 -6.92
CA LEU A 473 -1.08 6.30 -6.35
C LEU A 473 -1.14 6.48 -4.82
N ILE A 474 0.01 6.40 -4.16
CA ILE A 474 0.16 6.55 -2.72
C ILE A 474 1.10 7.73 -2.49
N ASN A 475 0.68 8.70 -1.68
CA ASN A 475 1.46 9.90 -1.35
C ASN A 475 1.56 10.06 0.17
N LEU A 476 2.77 10.11 0.70
CA LEU A 476 3.04 10.42 2.09
C LEU A 476 3.21 11.92 2.27
N PHE A 477 2.75 12.44 3.40
CA PHE A 477 2.92 13.85 3.71
C PHE A 477 2.86 14.11 5.23
N PRO A 478 3.58 15.13 5.72
CA PRO A 478 3.43 15.60 7.10
C PRO A 478 2.12 16.39 7.19
N TYR A 479 1.18 15.94 8.01
CA TYR A 479 -0.12 16.59 8.11
C TYR A 479 0.00 17.99 8.72
N ASP A 480 -0.47 18.98 7.97
CA ASP A 480 -0.80 20.32 8.44
C ASP A 480 -2.04 20.81 7.66
N ILE A 481 -2.87 21.63 8.29
CA ILE A 481 -4.10 22.15 7.68
C ILE A 481 -3.82 23.00 6.42
N ASP A 482 -2.61 23.53 6.29
CA ASP A 482 -2.15 24.37 5.20
C ASP A 482 -1.47 23.58 4.08
N VAL A 483 -1.27 22.26 4.24
CA VAL A 483 -0.66 21.42 3.20
C VAL A 483 -1.61 21.26 2.02
N ALA A 484 -1.04 21.35 0.83
CA ALA A 484 -1.67 21.03 -0.44
C ALA A 484 -0.97 19.81 -1.05
N LEU A 485 -1.75 18.87 -1.58
CA LEU A 485 -1.25 17.69 -2.29
C LEU A 485 -1.54 17.87 -3.79
N PRO A 486 -0.53 18.23 -4.61
CA PRO A 486 -0.73 18.46 -6.03
C PRO A 486 -1.16 17.20 -6.78
N LEU A 487 -1.95 17.38 -7.84
CA LEU A 487 -2.43 16.30 -8.70
C LEU A 487 -1.88 16.45 -10.11
N LYS A 488 -1.52 15.32 -10.73
CA LYS A 488 -1.32 15.17 -12.16
C LYS A 488 -2.60 14.58 -12.75
N ILE A 489 -3.30 15.34 -13.58
CA ILE A 489 -4.50 14.87 -14.31
C ILE A 489 -4.20 14.87 -15.81
N SER A 490 -4.39 13.74 -16.47
CA SER A 490 -4.17 13.57 -17.91
C SER A 490 -5.47 13.18 -18.59
N GLY A 491 -5.80 13.77 -19.73
CA GLY A 491 -6.94 13.42 -20.57
C GLY A 491 -6.54 13.20 -22.02
N ALA A 492 -6.93 12.06 -22.60
CA ALA A 492 -6.59 11.65 -23.97
C ALA A 492 -7.62 12.11 -25.01
N SER A 493 -8.87 12.30 -24.59
CA SER A 493 -10.02 12.68 -25.42
C SER A 493 -10.22 14.19 -25.50
N GLU A 494 -10.98 14.69 -26.47
CA GLU A 494 -11.34 16.13 -26.56
C GLU A 494 -12.11 16.62 -25.33
N THR A 495 -12.87 15.74 -24.69
CA THR A 495 -13.56 16.00 -23.41
C THR A 495 -13.40 14.78 -22.52
N ASN A 496 -12.88 14.99 -21.31
CA ASN A 496 -12.63 13.95 -20.31
C ASN A 496 -13.39 14.33 -19.04
N THR A 497 -14.09 13.38 -18.43
CA THR A 497 -14.89 13.60 -17.21
C THR A 497 -14.21 12.93 -16.01
N TYR A 498 -14.21 13.62 -14.87
CA TYR A 498 -13.65 13.13 -13.61
C TYR A 498 -14.66 13.39 -12.50
N GLU A 499 -15.15 12.34 -11.85
CA GLU A 499 -15.99 12.46 -10.64
C GLU A 499 -15.24 11.95 -9.42
N MET A 500 -14.94 12.83 -8.47
CA MET A 500 -14.05 12.59 -7.35
C MET A 500 -14.78 12.60 -6.00
N GLN A 501 -14.44 11.67 -5.10
CA GLN A 501 -14.92 11.62 -3.72
C GLN A 501 -13.94 10.88 -2.79
N VAL A 502 -13.84 11.29 -1.54
CA VAL A 502 -13.19 10.51 -0.47
C VAL A 502 -14.06 9.29 -0.15
N SER A 503 -13.50 8.11 -0.40
CA SER A 503 -14.20 6.82 -0.27
C SER A 503 -13.96 6.12 1.06
N GLU A 504 -12.77 6.29 1.65
CA GLU A 504 -12.35 5.64 2.89
C GLU A 504 -11.45 6.60 3.68
N LEU A 505 -11.56 6.62 5.00
CA LEU A 505 -10.65 7.34 5.90
C LEU A 505 -10.64 6.69 7.29
N ASN A 506 -9.53 6.82 8.01
CA ASN A 506 -9.34 6.19 9.32
C ASN A 506 -8.92 7.18 10.44
N PHE A 507 -9.46 8.40 10.39
CA PHE A 507 -9.20 9.42 11.42
C PHE A 507 -10.40 10.37 11.51
N THR A 508 -10.47 11.19 12.55
CA THR A 508 -11.42 12.31 12.59
C THR A 508 -10.75 13.52 11.94
N PRO A 509 -11.26 14.03 10.81
CA PRO A 509 -10.65 15.17 10.14
C PRO A 509 -10.97 16.47 10.90
N ASP A 510 -10.01 17.39 10.96
CA ASP A 510 -10.17 18.69 11.65
C ASP A 510 -11.17 19.61 10.92
N LYS A 511 -11.19 19.52 9.58
CA LYS A 511 -12.09 20.21 8.64
C LYS A 511 -12.45 19.27 7.50
N SER A 512 -13.12 19.77 6.46
CA SER A 512 -13.36 18.99 5.25
C SER A 512 -12.08 18.79 4.43
N ILE A 513 -12.14 17.88 3.46
CA ILE A 513 -11.12 17.67 2.44
C ILE A 513 -11.68 18.21 1.13
N TYR A 514 -10.92 19.07 0.46
CA TYR A 514 -11.37 19.78 -0.74
C TYR A 514 -10.46 19.49 -1.93
N LEU A 515 -11.05 19.45 -3.12
CA LEU A 515 -10.35 19.69 -4.38
C LEU A 515 -10.31 21.19 -4.63
N HIS A 516 -9.11 21.75 -4.80
CA HIS A 516 -8.90 23.14 -5.17
C HIS A 516 -8.49 23.23 -6.65
N ASP A 517 -9.28 23.94 -7.45
CA ASP A 517 -8.93 24.31 -8.82
C ASP A 517 -8.26 25.69 -8.82
N LYS A 518 -6.94 25.72 -8.95
CA LYS A 518 -6.14 26.96 -8.94
C LYS A 518 -6.41 27.89 -10.11
N GLN A 519 -7.02 27.39 -11.19
CA GLN A 519 -7.35 28.22 -12.35
C GLN A 519 -8.61 29.06 -12.09
N THR A 520 -9.63 28.46 -11.48
CA THR A 520 -10.89 29.14 -11.11
C THR A 520 -10.86 29.70 -9.70
N ASP A 521 -9.90 29.27 -8.89
CA ASP A 521 -9.78 29.52 -7.45
C ASP A 521 -11.02 28.98 -6.69
N GLU A 522 -11.61 27.87 -7.15
CA GLU A 522 -12.79 27.24 -6.53
C GLU A 522 -12.41 26.03 -5.68
N TYR A 523 -13.12 25.85 -4.55
CA TYR A 523 -12.93 24.77 -3.59
C TYR A 523 -14.17 23.88 -3.60
N HIS A 524 -13.98 22.58 -3.80
CA HIS A 524 -15.06 21.61 -3.84
C HIS A 524 -14.87 20.59 -2.73
N ASP A 525 -15.81 20.51 -1.79
CA ASP A 525 -15.80 19.50 -0.74
C ASP A 525 -15.95 18.12 -1.38
N ILE A 526 -14.93 17.28 -1.23
CA ILE A 526 -14.92 15.90 -1.73
C ILE A 526 -15.00 14.88 -0.58
N LEU A 527 -15.04 15.34 0.68
CA LEU A 527 -15.21 14.48 1.84
C LEU A 527 -16.65 14.00 1.97
N ASN A 528 -17.61 14.93 1.80
CA ASN A 528 -19.03 14.66 2.04
C ASN A 528 -19.84 14.52 0.74
N GLU A 529 -19.35 15.06 -0.37
CA GLU A 529 -20.03 15.10 -1.66
C GLU A 529 -19.11 14.58 -2.77
N SER A 530 -19.67 14.17 -3.92
CA SER A 530 -18.88 13.93 -5.12
C SER A 530 -18.83 15.20 -5.98
N TYR A 531 -17.71 15.44 -6.63
CA TYR A 531 -17.54 16.56 -7.54
C TYR A 531 -17.15 16.05 -8.93
N GLU A 532 -17.98 16.37 -9.93
CA GLU A 532 -17.76 16.03 -11.35
C GLU A 532 -17.30 17.28 -12.12
N PHE A 533 -16.20 17.15 -12.86
CA PHE A 533 -15.67 18.19 -13.73
C PHE A 533 -15.18 17.63 -15.06
N GLU A 534 -15.06 18.52 -16.05
CA GLU A 534 -14.59 18.19 -17.39
C GLU A 534 -13.25 18.88 -17.71
N LEU A 535 -12.38 18.16 -18.41
CA LEU A 535 -11.12 18.70 -18.94
C LEU A 535 -10.99 18.39 -20.42
N GLU A 536 -10.43 19.35 -21.16
CA GLU A 536 -9.98 19.13 -22.52
C GLU A 536 -8.76 18.18 -22.54
N LYS A 537 -8.37 17.76 -23.74
CA LYS A 537 -7.18 16.95 -23.95
C LYS A 537 -5.93 17.65 -23.43
N GLY A 538 -5.15 16.97 -22.59
CA GLY A 538 -3.88 17.52 -22.08
C GLY A 538 -3.43 16.86 -20.78
N THR A 539 -2.30 17.33 -20.26
CA THR A 539 -1.78 16.97 -18.93
C THR A 539 -1.72 18.24 -18.08
N TYR A 540 -2.29 18.17 -16.88
CA TYR A 540 -2.44 19.26 -15.95
C TYR A 540 -1.70 18.90 -14.65
N THR A 541 -0.55 19.54 -14.40
CA THR A 541 0.29 19.34 -13.21
C THR A 541 0.19 20.49 -12.22
N ASP A 542 -0.29 21.66 -12.66
CA ASP A 542 -0.26 22.90 -11.88
C ASP A 542 -1.66 23.48 -11.62
N ARG A 543 -2.74 22.73 -11.89
CA ARG A 543 -4.12 23.22 -11.76
C ARG A 543 -4.83 22.70 -10.51
N PHE A 544 -4.70 21.41 -10.20
CA PHE A 544 -5.50 20.78 -9.16
C PHE A 544 -4.65 20.33 -7.99
N GLU A 545 -5.18 20.48 -6.79
CA GLU A 545 -4.56 20.01 -5.55
C GLU A 545 -5.63 19.64 -4.51
N ILE A 546 -5.28 18.72 -3.61
CA ILE A 546 -6.11 18.37 -2.46
C ILE A 546 -5.68 19.23 -1.27
N VAL A 547 -6.63 19.88 -0.60
CA VAL A 547 -6.38 20.76 0.54
C VAL A 547 -7.30 20.46 1.70
N PHE A 548 -6.91 20.85 2.91
CA PHE A 548 -7.65 20.57 4.15
C PHE A 548 -8.39 21.79 4.72
N LYS A 549 -8.40 22.90 3.96
CA LYS A 549 -9.15 24.11 4.29
C LYS A 549 -9.64 24.81 3.03
N ASP A 550 -10.82 25.40 3.11
CA ASP A 550 -11.26 26.44 2.19
C ASP A 550 -10.92 27.80 2.80
N VAL A 551 -9.94 28.48 2.21
CA VAL A 551 -9.46 29.79 2.69
C VAL A 551 -10.56 30.86 2.55
N LYS A 552 -11.44 30.74 1.55
CA LYS A 552 -12.49 31.74 1.30
C LYS A 552 -13.57 31.70 2.37
N THR A 553 -13.99 30.51 2.82
CA THR A 553 -14.97 30.39 3.90
C THR A 553 -14.40 30.77 5.25
N LEU A 554 -13.11 30.52 5.51
CA LEU A 554 -12.43 30.94 6.73
C LEU A 554 -12.43 32.47 6.91
N ASP A 555 -12.08 33.21 5.86
CA ASP A 555 -12.11 34.67 5.89
C ASP A 555 -13.51 35.19 6.24
N VAL A 556 -14.57 34.55 5.73
CA VAL A 556 -15.95 34.92 6.05
C VAL A 556 -16.33 34.59 7.50
N GLU A 557 -15.92 33.43 8.02
CA GLU A 557 -16.18 33.06 9.41
C GLU A 557 -15.47 33.98 10.40
N GLU A 558 -14.20 34.32 10.17
CA GLU A 558 -13.44 35.26 11.00
C GLU A 558 -14.11 36.66 11.00
N ILE A 559 -14.52 37.15 9.82
CA ILE A 559 -15.25 38.42 9.70
C ILE A 559 -16.56 38.39 10.51
N GLU A 560 -17.32 37.29 10.47
CA GLU A 560 -18.56 37.15 11.22
C GLU A 560 -18.34 36.94 12.73
N GLU A 561 -17.24 36.31 13.15
CA GLU A 561 -16.83 36.24 14.55
C GLU A 561 -16.48 37.63 15.10
N VAL A 562 -15.67 38.40 14.37
CA VAL A 562 -15.34 39.79 14.72
C VAL A 562 -16.63 40.63 14.87
N LYS A 563 -17.57 40.52 13.93
CA LYS A 563 -18.88 41.20 14.03
C LYS A 563 -19.68 40.78 15.26
N ARG A 564 -19.74 39.48 15.57
CA ARG A 564 -20.48 38.94 16.73
C ARG A 564 -19.83 39.30 18.07
N SER A 565 -18.52 39.55 18.08
CA SER A 565 -17.78 39.93 19.28
C SER A 565 -18.17 41.32 19.80
N PHE A 566 -18.56 42.25 18.92
CA PHE A 566 -18.96 43.59 19.32
C PHE A 566 -20.27 43.59 20.10
N ASN A 567 -20.29 44.29 21.23
CA ASN A 567 -21.53 44.53 21.97
C ASN A 567 -21.71 46.01 22.26
N ILE A 568 -22.80 46.58 21.74
CA ILE A 568 -23.16 47.98 21.91
C ILE A 568 -24.40 48.08 22.79
N TYR A 569 -24.33 48.89 23.84
CA TYR A 569 -25.46 49.14 24.74
C TYR A 569 -25.46 50.55 25.30
N GLN A 570 -26.64 50.99 25.74
CA GLN A 570 -26.84 52.29 26.38
C GLN A 570 -26.97 52.12 27.90
N ASN A 571 -26.22 52.90 28.66
CA ASN A 571 -26.42 53.09 30.09
C ASN A 571 -27.24 54.37 30.34
N ASN A 572 -28.56 54.21 30.47
CA ASN A 572 -29.49 55.32 30.69
C ASN A 572 -29.31 56.07 32.01
N GLY A 573 -28.77 55.41 33.05
CA GLY A 573 -28.54 56.04 34.36
C GLY A 573 -27.27 56.91 34.40
N ARG A 574 -26.33 56.67 33.47
CA ARG A 574 -25.10 57.48 33.32
C ARG A 574 -25.12 58.40 32.10
N ALA A 575 -26.14 58.27 31.25
CA ALA A 575 -26.19 58.89 29.94
C ALA A 575 -24.93 58.60 29.10
N GLU A 576 -24.57 57.32 29.00
CA GLU A 576 -23.38 56.85 28.29
C GLU A 576 -23.71 55.69 27.34
N LEU A 577 -23.34 55.82 26.07
CA LEU A 577 -23.34 54.72 25.12
C LEU A 577 -21.98 54.00 25.17
N THR A 578 -21.98 52.68 25.28
CA THR A 578 -20.76 51.87 25.34
C THR A 578 -20.69 50.91 24.16
N VAL A 579 -19.52 50.85 23.52
CA VAL A 579 -19.11 49.84 22.55
C VAL A 579 -18.04 48.97 23.20
N LEU A 580 -18.29 47.66 23.32
CA LEU A 580 -17.32 46.67 23.77
C LEU A 580 -16.65 46.01 22.55
N ASN A 581 -15.33 45.88 22.63
CA ASN A 581 -14.46 45.30 21.61
C ASN A 581 -13.58 44.21 22.26
N PRO A 582 -14.16 43.05 22.62
CA PRO A 582 -13.47 42.03 23.43
C PRO A 582 -12.29 41.35 22.72
N LEU A 583 -12.27 41.36 21.37
CA LEU A 583 -11.16 40.82 20.56
C LEU A 583 -10.06 41.86 20.30
N GLU A 584 -10.18 43.07 20.86
CA GLU A 584 -9.20 44.16 20.67
C GLU A 584 -8.93 44.48 19.19
N THR A 585 -9.93 44.28 18.32
CA THR A 585 -9.82 44.56 16.89
C THR A 585 -9.52 46.03 16.64
N GLU A 586 -8.65 46.36 15.69
CA GLU A 586 -8.27 47.75 15.43
C GLU A 586 -9.43 48.56 14.81
N LEU A 587 -9.92 49.56 15.54
CA LEU A 587 -11.08 50.37 15.19
C LEU A 587 -10.70 51.59 14.34
N LYS A 588 -11.25 51.65 13.12
CA LYS A 588 -11.08 52.79 12.21
C LYS A 588 -12.03 53.92 12.58
N GLU A 589 -13.31 53.62 12.76
CA GLU A 589 -14.30 54.62 13.18
C GLU A 589 -15.53 54.03 13.88
N ILE A 590 -16.13 54.81 14.77
CA ILE A 590 -17.44 54.55 15.37
C ILE A 590 -18.33 55.76 15.09
N ASN A 591 -19.42 55.52 14.36
CA ASN A 591 -20.39 56.55 14.00
C ASN A 591 -21.73 56.28 14.70
N VAL A 592 -22.34 57.34 15.23
CA VAL A 592 -23.69 57.29 15.82
C VAL A 592 -24.61 58.18 15.02
N PHE A 593 -25.72 57.61 14.55
CA PHE A 593 -26.75 58.30 13.77
C PHE A 593 -28.06 58.33 14.54
N ASP A 594 -28.84 59.39 14.39
CA ASP A 594 -30.26 59.34 14.76
C ASP A 594 -31.08 58.53 13.76
N ILE A 595 -32.36 58.29 14.09
CA ILE A 595 -33.28 57.51 13.24
C ILE A 595 -33.54 58.13 11.86
N SER A 596 -33.25 59.43 11.68
CA SER A 596 -33.36 60.12 10.38
C SER A 596 -32.11 59.97 9.52
N GLY A 597 -31.08 59.29 10.02
CA GLY A 597 -29.80 59.08 9.33
C GLY A 597 -28.82 60.22 9.48
N ARG A 598 -29.11 61.23 10.32
CA ARG A 598 -28.17 62.32 10.60
C ARG A 598 -27.08 61.83 11.55
N LEU A 599 -25.82 62.01 11.15
CA LEU A 599 -24.64 61.71 11.96
C LEU A 599 -24.56 62.67 13.15
N LEU A 600 -24.40 62.12 14.35
CA LEU A 600 -24.32 62.87 15.61
C LEU A 600 -22.92 62.84 16.20
N VAL A 601 -22.27 61.69 16.14
CA VAL A 601 -20.93 61.47 16.69
C VAL A 601 -20.14 60.63 15.70
N SER A 602 -18.88 61.01 15.52
CA SER A 602 -17.87 60.20 14.83
C SER A 602 -16.61 60.17 15.70
N LYS A 603 -16.22 58.97 16.12
CA LYS A 603 -14.97 58.68 16.83
C LYS A 603 -14.04 58.01 15.82
N LEU A 604 -12.87 58.61 15.59
CA LEU A 604 -11.92 58.15 14.56
C LEU A 604 -10.68 57.57 15.24
N ASN A 605 -10.14 56.48 14.69
CA ASN A 605 -8.89 55.85 15.10
C ASN A 605 -8.84 55.51 16.60
N GLU A 606 -9.83 54.77 17.09
CA GLU A 606 -9.88 54.32 18.49
C GLU A 606 -8.90 53.16 18.79
N GLY A 607 -8.10 52.74 17.80
CA GLY A 607 -7.07 51.71 17.96
C GLY A 607 -7.67 50.38 18.44
N ILE A 608 -6.94 49.66 19.31
CA ILE A 608 -7.34 48.35 19.84
C ILE A 608 -8.13 48.46 21.17
N ASN A 609 -8.74 49.61 21.46
CA ASN A 609 -9.43 49.84 22.73
C ASN A 609 -10.53 48.80 22.96
N SER A 610 -10.44 48.04 24.06
CA SER A 610 -11.42 46.99 24.44
C SER A 610 -12.79 47.53 24.84
N LYS A 611 -12.87 48.84 25.13
CA LYS A 611 -14.10 49.57 25.43
C LYS A 611 -14.00 51.02 24.97
N VAL A 612 -15.01 51.47 24.22
CA VAL A 612 -15.18 52.89 23.86
C VAL A 612 -16.49 53.41 24.45
N THR A 613 -16.44 54.56 25.12
CA THR A 613 -17.61 55.19 25.74
C THR A 613 -17.90 56.54 25.08
N ILE A 614 -19.16 56.80 24.78
CA ILE A 614 -19.64 58.01 24.10
C ILE A 614 -20.71 58.65 25.00
N PRO A 615 -20.50 59.89 25.49
CA PRO A 615 -21.52 60.62 26.24
C PRO A 615 -22.78 60.82 25.39
N SER A 616 -23.93 60.57 25.99
CA SER A 616 -25.25 60.68 25.35
C SER A 616 -26.18 61.66 26.07
N ASP A 617 -25.68 62.42 27.04
CA ASP A 617 -26.41 63.38 27.88
C ASP A 617 -27.15 64.47 27.09
N ALA A 618 -26.58 64.87 25.95
CA ALA A 618 -27.18 65.85 25.04
C ALA A 618 -28.21 65.24 24.08
N TRP A 619 -28.43 63.92 24.10
CA TRP A 619 -29.31 63.24 23.14
C TRP A 619 -30.74 63.15 23.66
N SER A 620 -31.70 63.32 22.74
CA SER A 620 -33.13 63.14 23.00
C SER A 620 -33.51 61.66 23.16
N ASP A 621 -34.60 61.38 23.87
CA ASP A 621 -35.13 60.01 23.95
C ASP A 621 -35.50 59.49 22.55
N GLY A 622 -34.97 58.34 22.17
CA GLY A 622 -35.14 57.83 20.80
C GLY A 622 -34.37 56.56 20.49
N ILE A 623 -34.40 56.17 19.22
CA ILE A 623 -33.60 55.08 18.67
C ILE A 623 -32.44 55.67 17.87
N TYR A 624 -31.26 55.12 18.08
CA TYR A 624 -30.02 55.50 17.44
C TYR A 624 -29.40 54.28 16.75
N ILE A 625 -28.65 54.51 15.68
CA ILE A 625 -27.90 53.48 14.96
C ILE A 625 -26.43 53.73 15.24
N VAL A 626 -25.75 52.75 15.84
CA VAL A 626 -24.31 52.80 16.02
C VAL A 626 -23.66 51.88 15.00
N ARG A 627 -22.76 52.43 14.18
CA ARG A 627 -21.94 51.70 13.21
C ARG A 627 -20.49 51.72 13.67
N VAL A 628 -19.90 50.55 13.80
CA VAL A 628 -18.48 50.34 14.08
C VAL A 628 -17.84 49.84 12.80
N THR A 629 -16.74 50.46 12.39
CA THR A 629 -15.95 50.07 11.22
C THR A 629 -14.51 49.80 11.68
N THR A 630 -13.98 48.62 11.39
CA THR A 630 -12.59 48.24 11.70
C THR A 630 -11.63 48.77 10.63
N ARG A 631 -10.31 48.69 10.88
CA ARG A 631 -9.28 49.04 9.89
C ARG A 631 -9.30 48.16 8.64
N GLU A 632 -9.72 46.92 8.80
CA GLU A 632 -9.95 45.96 7.72
C GLU A 632 -11.29 46.22 6.99
N ASN A 633 -11.99 47.31 7.32
CA ASN A 633 -13.29 47.71 6.77
C ASN A 633 -14.44 46.72 7.06
N ILE A 634 -14.33 45.92 8.12
CA ILE A 634 -15.45 45.13 8.64
C ILE A 634 -16.43 46.10 9.31
N GLU A 635 -17.70 46.06 8.91
CA GLU A 635 -18.76 46.90 9.48
C GLU A 635 -19.74 46.10 10.34
N TYR A 636 -19.99 46.58 11.56
CA TYR A 636 -21.03 46.10 12.46
C TYR A 636 -21.98 47.25 12.83
N SER A 637 -23.29 47.01 12.77
CA SER A 637 -24.30 48.01 13.10
C SER A 637 -25.32 47.50 14.11
N LYS A 638 -25.62 48.29 15.15
CA LYS A 638 -26.65 47.96 16.15
C LYS A 638 -27.59 49.15 16.40
N LYS A 639 -28.89 48.84 16.49
CA LYS A 639 -29.91 49.80 16.95
C LYS A 639 -29.93 49.83 18.47
N VAL A 640 -29.90 51.02 19.05
CA VAL A 640 -29.86 51.23 20.50
C VAL A 640 -30.94 52.24 20.89
N SER A 641 -31.71 51.93 21.93
CA SER A 641 -32.68 52.88 22.49
C SER A 641 -32.02 53.70 23.61
N VAL A 642 -32.09 55.02 23.49
CA VAL A 642 -31.59 55.96 24.49
C VAL A 642 -32.77 56.61 25.19
N LYS A 643 -32.76 56.56 26.53
CA LYS A 643 -33.78 57.12 27.43
C LYS A 643 -33.09 57.59 28.71
N ASN A 644 -32.35 58.69 28.64
CA ASN A 644 -31.53 59.12 29.77
C ASN A 644 -32.42 59.51 30.96
N GLN A 645 -32.09 59.00 32.15
CA GLN A 645 -32.78 59.38 33.37
C GLN A 645 -32.30 60.78 33.76
N LYS A 646 -33.24 61.74 33.81
CA LYS A 646 -32.97 63.12 34.24
C LYS A 646 -32.71 63.22 35.73
#